data_AF-A0AAV9UGF1-F1
#
_entry.id   AF-A0AAV9UGF1-F1
#
_cell.length_a   1.000
_cell.length_b   1.000
_cell.length_c   1.000
_cell.angle_alpha   90.00
_cell.angle_beta   90.00
_cell.angle_gamma   90.00
#
_symmetry.space_group_name_H-M   'P 1'
#
loop_
_entity.id
_entity.type
_entity.pdbx_description
1 polymer ?
#
loop_
_entity_poly.entity_id
_entity_poly.type
_entity_poly.pdbx_seq_one_letter_code
_entity_poly.pdbx_strand_id
1 'polypeptide(L)'
;MENSQRTTENAISPMHPQKKSSTFGLPEGFESSGSAGSNRRNTYRGATFTVASTLAELRHIIDNCPLIDNHAHPLLQKQDRDGADGPLLQVLSEANCDAMKDVRTTLAYHRALRTFKTGFPNYHSQGINDAWQSWRSYRDQLCEADLTEVCLDGLQTILLDDGLRCQPGQNSRDIDWHNQFLMSPAKRVVRLETLAEDLIHADLKFGEWEAKLKRSIQEAILDRDVVAFKTVICYRDGLQMQHLDMDMRPLAQRQYGELREDDMSMGPPRIRGCLNEWVLDIFAQVTEQRIHLAKPLQFHTGFGDSDLKLAKADPSFLQPFIEKHFRIPIVLLHASYPFTRQAGYLAMAYSNVYLDFGLIWPKLSQEGQESVVKQLLELTPSNKAMWSSDGAFYAETYYLAIQQTREVLKTVMAEIYSKGNVNLRDLSGIVTDLLFNTANKVYKLDLHLPIPPPSHPRPYRSSNHRMAGLPPPGAAESHRGLMGLKALRAHLEDHPDIEYIRLNWLDYSAILRTRILKLKHVIKQLEQNHDGSVIGVAKASLYLLSNCHIAAGGSPVGEWRLVPDFASFRVHPHKHAGEETYKHASMMCSIEDEDQSRIPICPRSILANTLDSANEAGLNDFKIGFEIEFCMFKQADLDGGELVPITSNHTWSTSRAFHTKALEILEEIDTRLSHAGIEIEQFHSEAARGQFELILAPLPPMLAVDTLIHTREVMQYVCAQHGYRASISPKPFDGECGSASHMHISFQPVDKQWSFFAGVLDEIRAVNALTLGSDMSYDRVLEGYWAGGLWACWGRQNREAPLRLVEEAKAHWEVKCVDGLANMYLAVAGVITAGTIGVVEGRKIYGEAEDVESTATEGERLRRGIKTRMTSSMAEALAELFEKDGTTPTAFAERLGPGVAKHVKAIKEAEKEFLLSRYDQDADPTAKRVWAAQWY
;
A
#
# COMPACT_ATOMS: atom_id res chain seq x y z
N MET A 1 57.61 43.70 -1.04
CA MET A 1 58.17 44.92 -0.41
C MET A 1 57.54 45.05 0.97
N GLU A 2 58.27 45.60 1.94
CA GLU A 2 57.86 46.43 3.10
C GLU A 2 56.44 46.31 3.72
N ASN A 3 56.25 46.38 5.05
CA ASN A 3 57.16 46.21 6.20
C ASN A 3 56.37 46.06 7.54
N SER A 4 57.03 45.60 8.61
CA SER A 4 56.90 45.97 10.05
C SER A 4 55.64 46.76 10.52
N GLN A 5 54.95 46.51 11.66
CA GLN A 5 55.16 45.78 12.95
C GLN A 5 53.80 45.82 13.75
N ARG A 6 53.54 45.38 15.01
CA ARG A 6 54.33 44.88 16.18
C ARG A 6 53.49 44.05 17.20
N THR A 7 54.18 43.16 17.93
CA THR A 7 54.02 42.68 19.34
C THR A 7 52.70 42.72 20.16
N THR A 8 52.34 41.51 20.65
CA THR A 8 52.01 41.08 22.05
C THR A 8 50.68 41.36 22.79
N GLU A 9 50.04 40.23 23.17
CA GLU A 9 49.50 39.84 24.50
C GLU A 9 48.14 40.36 25.07
N ASN A 10 47.17 39.43 25.06
CA ASN A 10 46.20 39.04 26.12
C ASN A 10 45.79 40.02 27.26
N ALA A 11 44.48 40.37 27.33
CA ALA A 11 43.68 40.32 28.58
C ALA A 11 42.14 40.44 28.39
N ILE A 12 41.41 39.40 28.80
CA ILE A 12 40.13 39.33 29.56
C ILE A 12 39.17 40.56 29.59
N SER A 13 37.90 40.30 29.17
CA SER A 13 36.57 40.83 29.59
C SER A 13 36.33 42.31 30.02
N PRO A 14 35.18 42.88 29.61
CA PRO A 14 34.08 43.18 30.56
C PRO A 14 32.68 42.76 29.99
N MET A 15 31.49 42.92 30.61
CA MET A 15 30.96 43.86 31.63
C MET A 15 29.99 43.21 32.67
N HIS A 16 29.45 44.05 33.57
CA HIS A 16 28.69 43.78 34.81
C HIS A 16 27.44 44.74 34.81
N PRO A 17 26.65 45.03 35.90
CA PRO A 17 26.47 44.39 37.24
C PRO A 17 24.97 44.39 37.77
N GLN A 18 24.77 44.03 39.07
CA GLN A 18 23.68 44.42 40.02
C GLN A 18 22.34 43.63 40.08
N LYS A 19 21.63 43.45 41.23
CA LYS A 19 21.96 43.39 42.70
C LYS A 19 20.73 42.97 43.56
N LYS A 20 20.95 42.20 44.66
CA LYS A 20 20.14 42.10 45.93
C LYS A 20 18.71 41.53 45.88
N SER A 21 18.11 40.92 46.94
CA SER A 21 18.63 40.33 48.21
C SER A 21 17.55 39.53 48.99
N SER A 22 17.98 38.61 49.89
CA SER A 22 17.37 38.22 51.21
C SER A 22 15.97 37.53 51.28
N THR A 23 15.62 36.59 52.18
CA THR A 23 16.30 35.73 53.21
C THR A 23 15.32 34.66 53.76
N PHE A 24 15.79 33.69 54.58
CA PHE A 24 15.06 32.64 55.34
C PHE A 24 14.50 31.47 54.50
N GLY A 25 14.43 30.23 55.00
CA GLY A 25 14.98 29.64 56.24
C GLY A 25 14.53 28.16 56.42
N LEU A 26 15.38 27.29 56.99
CA LEU A 26 15.08 25.87 57.23
C LEU A 26 14.82 25.58 58.73
N PRO A 27 14.01 24.56 59.02
CA PRO A 27 14.37 23.59 60.07
C PRO A 27 14.28 22.12 59.59
N GLU A 28 14.69 21.19 60.46
CA GLU A 28 14.96 19.78 60.15
C GLU A 28 13.84 18.81 60.59
N GLY A 29 13.89 17.57 60.06
CA GLY A 29 13.42 16.36 60.76
C GLY A 29 12.04 15.80 60.43
N PHE A 30 11.97 14.68 59.71
CA PHE A 30 11.82 13.34 60.30
C PHE A 30 12.04 12.23 59.26
N GLU A 31 12.06 10.97 59.69
CA GLU A 31 12.58 9.81 58.93
C GLU A 31 11.53 8.99 58.14
N SER A 32 12.05 8.16 57.23
CA SER A 32 11.64 6.78 56.91
C SER A 32 10.79 6.45 55.66
N SER A 33 11.39 5.59 54.81
CA SER A 33 10.76 4.64 53.85
C SER A 33 10.00 5.19 52.62
N GLY A 34 9.92 4.38 51.55
CA GLY A 34 9.01 4.63 50.41
C GLY A 34 9.64 4.60 49.01
N SER A 35 9.80 3.40 48.45
CA SER A 35 10.25 3.07 47.09
C SER A 35 9.83 3.99 45.91
N ALA A 36 10.84 4.39 45.12
CA ALA A 36 10.88 4.45 43.65
C ALA A 36 9.62 4.88 42.84
N GLY A 37 9.69 6.05 42.20
CA GLY A 37 8.80 6.48 41.11
C GLY A 37 9.46 7.53 40.21
N SER A 38 10.24 7.10 39.19
CA SER A 38 11.07 8.01 38.39
C SER A 38 10.30 8.64 37.21
N ASN A 39 9.85 9.88 37.37
CA ASN A 39 9.38 10.72 36.27
C ASN A 39 10.50 10.92 35.22
N ARG A 40 10.40 10.27 34.06
CA ARG A 40 11.23 10.61 32.88
C ARG A 40 10.62 11.82 32.17
N ARG A 41 11.43 12.87 32.01
CA ARG A 41 11.07 14.07 31.25
C ARG A 41 11.03 13.76 29.75
N ASN A 42 10.16 14.46 29.01
CA ASN A 42 10.18 14.48 27.56
C ASN A 42 11.56 14.92 27.03
N THR A 43 12.08 14.19 26.05
CA THR A 43 13.14 14.65 25.16
C THR A 43 12.74 14.32 23.73
N TYR A 44 12.13 15.28 23.04
CA TYR A 44 11.92 15.19 21.59
C TYR A 44 13.29 15.12 20.90
N ARG A 45 13.48 14.12 20.04
CA ARG A 45 14.48 14.12 18.97
C ARG A 45 13.73 13.82 17.68
N GLY A 46 13.75 14.75 16.74
CA GLY A 46 13.00 14.62 15.48
C GLY A 46 13.71 13.72 14.49
N ALA A 47 12.98 12.77 13.91
CA ALA A 47 13.29 12.23 12.60
C ALA A 47 12.52 13.05 11.55
N THR A 48 13.22 13.62 10.57
CA THR A 48 12.60 14.39 9.49
C THR A 48 12.04 13.45 8.43
N PHE A 49 10.84 12.94 8.67
CA PHE A 49 10.04 12.30 7.62
C PHE A 49 9.58 13.35 6.60
N THR A 50 9.66 13.03 5.32
CA THR A 50 9.04 13.87 4.27
C THR A 50 7.52 13.71 4.36
N VAL A 51 6.78 14.82 4.30
CA VAL A 51 5.30 14.80 4.44
C VAL A 51 4.65 13.89 3.39
N ALA A 52 5.21 13.83 2.18
CA ALA A 52 4.76 12.96 1.10
C ALA A 52 4.83 11.46 1.47
N SER A 53 5.95 10.98 2.03
CA SER A 53 6.11 9.56 2.39
C SER A 53 5.18 9.15 3.52
N THR A 54 4.94 10.03 4.51
CA THR A 54 4.02 9.74 5.62
C THR A 54 2.56 9.70 5.17
N LEU A 55 2.18 10.52 4.19
CA LEU A 55 0.84 10.50 3.59
C LEU A 55 0.59 9.27 2.73
N ALA A 56 1.63 8.64 2.15
CA ALA A 56 1.49 7.40 1.38
C ALA A 56 1.04 6.21 2.26
N GLU A 57 1.63 6.08 3.46
CA GLU A 57 1.24 5.04 4.44
C GLU A 57 -0.21 5.21 4.91
N LEU A 58 -0.61 6.45 5.24
CA LEU A 58 -1.99 6.79 5.61
C LEU A 58 -2.99 6.46 4.50
N ARG A 59 -2.66 6.78 3.25
CA ARG A 59 -3.48 6.43 2.08
C ARG A 59 -3.61 4.92 1.91
N HIS A 60 -2.50 4.18 2.03
CA HIS A 60 -2.50 2.72 1.92
C HIS A 60 -3.40 2.06 2.97
N ILE A 61 -3.40 2.56 4.21
CA ILE A 61 -4.29 2.08 5.29
C ILE A 61 -5.76 2.41 4.98
N ILE A 62 -6.05 3.62 4.50
CA ILE A 62 -7.42 4.02 4.08
C ILE A 62 -7.90 3.19 2.88
N ASP A 63 -7.01 2.72 2.02
CA ASP A 63 -7.36 1.86 0.87
C ASP A 63 -7.54 0.39 1.23
N ASN A 64 -6.75 -0.15 2.16
CA ASN A 64 -6.71 -1.59 2.45
C ASN A 64 -7.44 -1.99 3.74
N CYS A 65 -7.90 -1.03 4.56
CA CYS A 65 -8.82 -1.33 5.66
C CYS A 65 -10.14 -1.90 5.10
N PRO A 66 -10.58 -3.10 5.52
CA PRO A 66 -11.91 -3.59 5.18
C PRO A 66 -12.96 -2.81 5.98
N LEU A 67 -14.14 -2.61 5.40
CA LEU A 67 -15.24 -1.87 6.05
C LEU A 67 -16.26 -2.85 6.63
N ILE A 68 -16.79 -2.54 7.82
CA ILE A 68 -18.01 -3.17 8.34
C ILE A 68 -19.16 -2.21 8.07
N ASP A 69 -20.06 -2.55 7.15
CA ASP A 69 -21.21 -1.71 6.83
C ASP A 69 -22.27 -1.86 7.92
N ASN A 70 -22.35 -0.89 8.85
CA ASN A 70 -23.18 -1.05 10.04
C ASN A 70 -24.68 -0.83 9.85
N HIS A 71 -25.13 -0.41 8.67
CA HIS A 71 -26.56 -0.26 8.35
C HIS A 71 -26.76 -0.11 6.84
N ALA A 72 -27.43 -1.09 6.24
CA ALA A 72 -27.90 -1.04 4.87
C ALA A 72 -29.18 -1.89 4.70
N HIS A 73 -29.69 -2.02 3.47
CA HIS A 73 -30.94 -2.71 3.18
C HIS A 73 -30.82 -3.73 2.04
N PRO A 74 -31.69 -4.77 2.02
CA PRO A 74 -31.72 -5.75 0.96
C PRO A 74 -31.83 -5.16 -0.47
N LEU A 75 -31.01 -5.69 -1.39
CA LEU A 75 -31.08 -5.35 -2.81
C LEU A 75 -32.35 -5.91 -3.47
N LEU A 76 -32.87 -5.22 -4.51
CA LEU A 76 -33.98 -5.73 -5.32
C LEU A 76 -33.51 -6.83 -6.29
N GLN A 77 -34.41 -7.74 -6.66
CA GLN A 77 -34.15 -8.71 -7.75
C GLN A 77 -34.09 -7.98 -9.11
N LYS A 78 -33.21 -8.38 -10.05
CA LYS A 78 -33.01 -7.64 -11.33
C LYS A 78 -34.31 -7.41 -12.14
N GLN A 79 -35.27 -8.32 -12.06
CA GLN A 79 -36.57 -8.18 -12.74
C GLN A 79 -37.47 -7.06 -12.14
N ASP A 80 -37.26 -6.72 -10.88
CA ASP A 80 -38.04 -5.73 -10.11
C ASP A 80 -37.30 -4.37 -10.07
N ARG A 81 -36.05 -4.34 -10.57
CA ARG A 81 -35.27 -3.13 -10.86
C ARG A 81 -35.64 -2.62 -12.27
N ASP A 82 -36.70 -1.81 -12.39
CA ASP A 82 -36.67 -0.53 -13.12
C ASP A 82 -38.06 0.09 -13.41
N GLY A 83 -38.05 1.40 -13.61
CA GLY A 83 -39.11 2.18 -14.25
C GLY A 83 -38.50 3.17 -15.25
N ALA A 84 -39.29 4.10 -15.79
CA ALA A 84 -38.75 5.16 -16.66
C ALA A 84 -37.95 6.19 -15.85
N ASP A 85 -36.62 6.04 -15.83
CA ASP A 85 -35.57 6.97 -15.34
C ASP A 85 -35.58 7.36 -13.85
N GLY A 86 -36.69 7.24 -13.13
CA GLY A 86 -36.83 7.63 -11.72
C GLY A 86 -36.07 6.76 -10.70
N PRO A 87 -36.27 5.43 -10.66
CA PRO A 87 -35.86 4.62 -9.50
C PRO A 87 -34.35 4.60 -9.24
N LEU A 88 -33.51 4.41 -10.27
CA LEU A 88 -32.05 4.34 -10.09
C LEU A 88 -31.45 5.67 -9.58
N LEU A 89 -32.09 6.82 -9.84
CA LEU A 89 -31.61 8.11 -9.34
C LEU A 89 -31.77 8.24 -7.81
N GLN A 90 -32.56 7.39 -7.15
CA GLN A 90 -32.74 7.39 -5.69
C GLN A 90 -31.45 7.03 -4.93
N VAL A 91 -30.52 6.33 -5.60
CA VAL A 91 -29.13 6.15 -5.13
C VAL A 91 -28.47 7.49 -4.78
N LEU A 92 -28.87 8.58 -5.44
CA LEU A 92 -28.27 9.91 -5.30
C LEU A 92 -29.13 10.92 -4.52
N SER A 93 -30.39 10.61 -4.21
CA SER A 93 -31.32 11.59 -3.64
C SER A 93 -32.56 10.99 -2.98
N GLU A 94 -32.98 11.61 -1.89
CA GLU A 94 -34.23 11.33 -1.15
C GLU A 94 -35.47 12.02 -1.74
N ALA A 95 -35.31 12.68 -2.88
CA ALA A 95 -36.40 13.29 -3.60
C ALA A 95 -37.42 12.24 -4.09
N ASN A 96 -38.66 12.69 -4.29
CA ASN A 96 -39.72 11.91 -4.89
C ASN A 96 -40.44 12.75 -5.96
N CYS A 97 -41.16 12.08 -6.85
CA CYS A 97 -41.94 12.70 -7.92
C CYS A 97 -41.10 13.65 -8.79
N ASP A 98 -41.59 14.85 -9.10
CA ASP A 98 -40.96 15.75 -10.07
C ASP A 98 -39.54 16.20 -9.70
N ALA A 99 -39.22 16.33 -8.40
CA ALA A 99 -37.89 16.77 -7.94
C ALA A 99 -36.76 15.80 -8.32
N MET A 100 -37.08 14.55 -8.67
CA MET A 100 -36.11 13.58 -9.21
C MET A 100 -35.51 14.00 -10.56
N LYS A 101 -36.14 14.92 -11.28
CA LYS A 101 -35.63 15.49 -12.53
C LYS A 101 -34.40 16.37 -12.27
N ASP A 102 -34.43 17.14 -11.18
CA ASP A 102 -33.40 18.12 -10.84
C ASP A 102 -32.12 17.48 -10.28
N VAL A 103 -32.19 16.21 -9.83
CA VAL A 103 -31.04 15.42 -9.36
C VAL A 103 -29.88 15.42 -10.38
N ARG A 104 -30.18 15.45 -11.68
CA ARG A 104 -29.18 15.51 -12.77
C ARG A 104 -28.37 16.82 -12.83
N THR A 105 -28.75 17.83 -12.04
CA THR A 105 -28.03 19.11 -11.90
C THR A 105 -27.15 19.16 -10.64
N THR A 106 -27.20 18.13 -9.79
CA THR A 106 -26.51 18.11 -8.50
C THR A 106 -25.04 17.70 -8.63
N LEU A 107 -24.19 18.25 -7.76
CA LEU A 107 -22.79 17.82 -7.64
C LEU A 107 -22.64 16.34 -7.26
N ALA A 108 -23.62 15.76 -6.55
CA ALA A 108 -23.68 14.33 -6.24
C ALA A 108 -23.79 13.48 -7.52
N TYR A 109 -24.66 13.86 -8.46
CA TYR A 109 -24.79 13.21 -9.77
C TYR A 109 -23.51 13.31 -10.63
N HIS A 110 -22.89 14.49 -10.68
CA HIS A 110 -21.60 14.65 -11.38
C HIS A 110 -20.48 13.81 -10.73
N ARG A 111 -20.44 13.72 -9.40
CA ARG A 111 -19.47 12.90 -8.65
C ARG A 111 -19.68 11.41 -8.91
N ALA A 112 -20.93 10.93 -8.81
CA ALA A 112 -21.28 9.53 -9.04
C ALA A 112 -20.90 9.04 -10.45
N LEU A 113 -21.22 9.82 -11.49
CA LEU A 113 -20.86 9.48 -12.88
C LEU A 113 -19.34 9.38 -13.08
N ARG A 114 -18.54 10.21 -12.39
CA ARG A 114 -17.08 10.09 -12.38
C ARG A 114 -16.63 8.80 -11.68
N THR A 115 -17.14 8.52 -10.47
CA THR A 115 -16.79 7.33 -9.69
C THR A 115 -17.16 6.03 -10.43
N PHE A 116 -18.29 5.99 -11.16
CA PHE A 116 -18.64 4.87 -12.04
C PHE A 116 -17.66 4.70 -13.21
N LYS A 117 -17.24 5.79 -13.87
CA LYS A 117 -16.27 5.71 -14.97
C LYS A 117 -14.95 5.07 -14.54
N THR A 118 -14.45 5.42 -13.35
CA THR A 118 -13.21 4.84 -12.80
C THR A 118 -13.38 3.38 -12.33
N GLY A 119 -14.57 2.98 -11.86
CA GLY A 119 -14.82 1.61 -11.40
C GLY A 119 -15.06 0.60 -12.53
N PHE A 120 -15.75 1.04 -13.56
CA PHE A 120 -16.29 0.20 -14.63
C PHE A 120 -15.67 0.61 -15.97
N PRO A 121 -14.44 0.18 -16.29
CA PRO A 121 -13.66 0.70 -17.43
C PRO A 121 -14.22 0.36 -18.82
N ASN A 122 -15.31 -0.40 -18.91
CA ASN A 122 -16.06 -0.65 -20.14
C ASN A 122 -17.31 0.26 -20.29
N TYR A 123 -17.63 1.10 -19.28
CA TYR A 123 -18.67 2.12 -19.36
C TYR A 123 -18.13 3.39 -20.01
N HIS A 124 -18.81 3.86 -21.06
CA HIS A 124 -18.46 5.07 -21.79
C HIS A 124 -19.71 5.93 -22.06
N SER A 125 -19.52 7.25 -22.13
CA SER A 125 -20.56 8.24 -22.41
C SER A 125 -20.01 9.34 -23.32
N GLN A 126 -20.84 9.94 -24.17
CA GLN A 126 -20.43 10.98 -25.12
C GLN A 126 -20.42 12.39 -24.48
N GLY A 127 -21.18 12.59 -23.41
CA GLY A 127 -21.23 13.80 -22.61
C GLY A 127 -22.06 13.61 -21.33
N ILE A 128 -22.25 14.68 -20.56
CA ILE A 128 -22.95 14.62 -19.26
C ILE A 128 -24.47 14.38 -19.36
N ASN A 129 -25.05 14.70 -20.53
CA ASN A 129 -26.49 14.63 -20.78
C ASN A 129 -26.95 13.19 -21.11
N ASP A 130 -26.13 12.41 -21.82
CA ASP A 130 -26.36 10.98 -22.07
C ASP A 130 -25.77 10.08 -20.98
N ALA A 131 -24.75 10.53 -20.24
CA ALA A 131 -24.00 9.71 -19.28
C ALA A 131 -24.84 8.79 -18.39
N TRP A 132 -25.92 9.28 -17.79
CA TRP A 132 -26.78 8.44 -16.94
C TRP A 132 -27.56 7.37 -17.71
N GLN A 133 -27.98 7.67 -18.94
CA GLN A 133 -28.67 6.71 -19.80
C GLN A 133 -27.68 5.71 -20.41
N SER A 134 -26.45 6.14 -20.68
CA SER A 134 -25.32 5.28 -21.07
C SER A 134 -24.89 4.36 -19.91
N TRP A 135 -24.87 4.86 -18.67
CA TRP A 135 -24.64 4.07 -17.45
C TRP A 135 -25.72 3.01 -17.25
N ARG A 136 -26.99 3.40 -17.39
CA ARG A 136 -28.13 2.48 -17.36
C ARG A 136 -28.03 1.40 -18.45
N SER A 137 -27.77 1.82 -19.69
CA SER A 137 -27.57 0.89 -20.81
C SER A 137 -26.41 -0.08 -20.57
N TYR A 138 -25.37 0.32 -19.81
CA TYR A 138 -24.23 -0.52 -19.47
C TYR A 138 -24.52 -1.50 -18.32
N ARG A 139 -25.03 -1.05 -17.17
CA ARG A 139 -25.39 -1.92 -16.03
C ARG A 139 -26.41 -3.00 -16.40
N ASP A 140 -27.33 -2.69 -17.32
CA ASP A 140 -28.39 -3.62 -17.71
C ASP A 140 -27.82 -4.81 -18.53
N GLN A 141 -26.66 -4.62 -19.19
CA GLN A 141 -25.91 -5.69 -19.87
C GLN A 141 -25.15 -6.62 -18.91
N LEU A 142 -24.85 -6.18 -17.68
CA LEU A 142 -24.13 -6.99 -16.68
C LEU A 142 -25.04 -8.03 -16.03
N CYS A 143 -24.46 -9.12 -15.55
CA CYS A 143 -25.15 -10.04 -14.64
C CYS A 143 -25.44 -9.32 -13.30
N GLU A 144 -26.52 -9.73 -12.62
CA GLU A 144 -26.83 -9.19 -11.29
C GLU A 144 -25.77 -9.57 -10.25
N ALA A 145 -25.15 -10.75 -10.38
CA ALA A 145 -24.08 -11.21 -9.50
C ALA A 145 -22.80 -10.38 -9.70
N ASP A 146 -22.27 -10.32 -10.93
CA ASP A 146 -21.01 -9.63 -11.25
C ASP A 146 -21.06 -8.13 -10.87
N LEU A 147 -22.20 -7.47 -11.12
CA LEU A 147 -22.41 -6.08 -10.69
C LEU A 147 -22.40 -5.97 -9.16
N THR A 148 -22.99 -6.93 -8.44
CA THR A 148 -23.04 -6.91 -6.97
C THR A 148 -21.67 -7.24 -6.36
N GLU A 149 -20.92 -8.18 -6.91
CA GLU A 149 -19.56 -8.53 -6.49
C GLU A 149 -18.62 -7.31 -6.59
N VAL A 150 -18.63 -6.60 -7.73
CA VAL A 150 -17.86 -5.36 -7.91
C VAL A 150 -18.34 -4.23 -6.99
N CYS A 151 -19.62 -4.18 -6.66
CA CYS A 151 -20.18 -3.13 -5.83
C CYS A 151 -20.00 -3.32 -4.31
N LEU A 152 -19.84 -4.56 -3.84
CA LEU A 152 -19.63 -4.91 -2.42
C LEU A 152 -18.14 -5.20 -2.09
N ASP A 153 -17.24 -5.07 -3.06
CA ASP A 153 -15.80 -5.27 -2.87
C ASP A 153 -15.21 -4.37 -1.77
N GLY A 154 -14.38 -4.98 -0.90
CA GLY A 154 -13.81 -4.34 0.28
C GLY A 154 -14.68 -4.36 1.55
N LEU A 155 -15.90 -4.90 1.51
CA LEU A 155 -16.75 -5.09 2.70
C LEU A 155 -16.41 -6.41 3.44
N GLN A 156 -16.18 -6.31 4.75
CA GLN A 156 -16.03 -7.46 5.63
C GLN A 156 -17.37 -8.17 5.85
N THR A 157 -18.43 -7.40 6.11
CA THR A 157 -19.82 -7.85 6.35
C THR A 157 -20.77 -6.66 6.23
N ILE A 158 -22.08 -6.94 6.12
CA ILE A 158 -23.17 -5.94 6.09
C ILE A 158 -24.17 -6.25 7.21
N LEU A 159 -24.66 -5.20 7.89
CA LEU A 159 -25.79 -5.26 8.82
C LEU A 159 -27.07 -4.83 8.09
N LEU A 160 -27.84 -5.80 7.60
CA LEU A 160 -29.04 -5.59 6.80
C LEU A 160 -30.29 -5.40 7.68
N ASP A 161 -30.96 -4.26 7.55
CA ASP A 161 -32.33 -4.08 8.07
C ASP A 161 -33.33 -4.76 7.13
N ASP A 162 -33.84 -5.91 7.61
CA ASP A 162 -34.73 -6.82 6.91
C ASP A 162 -36.21 -6.41 6.96
N GLY A 163 -36.52 -5.31 7.65
CA GLY A 163 -37.87 -4.76 7.77
C GLY A 163 -38.24 -3.71 6.72
N LEU A 164 -37.35 -3.35 5.79
CA LEU A 164 -37.67 -2.45 4.68
C LEU A 164 -38.53 -3.17 3.62
N ARG A 165 -39.85 -2.94 3.65
CA ARG A 165 -40.77 -3.47 2.63
C ARG A 165 -40.55 -2.78 1.27
N CYS A 166 -40.48 -3.57 0.20
CA CYS A 166 -40.44 -3.10 -1.19
C CYS A 166 -41.80 -2.52 -1.64
N GLN A 167 -41.87 -1.90 -2.83
CA GLN A 167 -43.15 -1.45 -3.39
C GLN A 167 -44.03 -2.65 -3.83
N PRO A 168 -45.36 -2.51 -3.92
CA PRO A 168 -46.24 -3.59 -4.35
C PRO A 168 -45.85 -4.16 -5.72
N GLY A 169 -45.52 -5.46 -5.75
CA GLY A 169 -45.05 -6.18 -6.95
C GLY A 169 -43.53 -6.31 -7.06
N GLN A 170 -42.74 -5.65 -6.20
CA GLN A 170 -41.28 -5.83 -6.14
C GLN A 170 -40.86 -6.79 -5.02
N ASN A 171 -39.73 -7.47 -5.22
CA ASN A 171 -39.12 -8.39 -4.26
C ASN A 171 -37.66 -8.03 -4.02
N SER A 172 -37.21 -8.22 -2.78
CA SER A 172 -35.79 -8.15 -2.41
C SER A 172 -35.08 -9.50 -2.54
N ARG A 173 -33.76 -9.46 -2.38
CA ARG A 173 -32.86 -10.59 -2.17
C ARG A 173 -32.78 -10.90 -0.67
N ASP A 174 -32.75 -12.18 -0.31
CA ASP A 174 -32.55 -12.61 1.07
C ASP A 174 -31.10 -12.41 1.56
N ILE A 175 -30.86 -12.64 2.85
CA ILE A 175 -29.54 -12.49 3.46
C ILE A 175 -28.50 -13.48 2.91
N ASP A 176 -28.92 -14.69 2.53
CA ASP A 176 -28.05 -15.75 2.01
C ASP A 176 -27.58 -15.50 0.57
N TRP A 177 -28.33 -14.68 -0.18
CA TRP A 177 -27.86 -14.12 -1.44
C TRP A 177 -26.77 -13.05 -1.22
N HIS A 178 -26.91 -12.17 -0.23
CA HIS A 178 -25.87 -11.18 0.10
C HIS A 178 -24.60 -11.84 0.67
N ASN A 179 -24.75 -12.95 1.41
CA ASN A 179 -23.66 -13.76 1.96
C ASN A 179 -22.67 -14.29 0.89
N GLN A 180 -23.04 -14.30 -0.40
CA GLN A 180 -22.19 -14.78 -1.50
C GLN A 180 -21.08 -13.79 -1.88
N PHE A 181 -21.23 -12.51 -1.52
CA PHE A 181 -20.33 -11.42 -1.93
C PHE A 181 -19.50 -10.84 -0.78
N LEU A 182 -19.51 -11.47 0.41
CA LEU A 182 -18.93 -10.91 1.64
C LEU A 182 -17.84 -11.79 2.26
N MET A 183 -16.85 -11.15 2.89
CA MET A 183 -15.74 -11.85 3.55
C MET A 183 -16.18 -12.59 4.83
N SER A 184 -17.33 -12.24 5.39
CA SER A 184 -17.98 -12.87 6.54
C SER A 184 -19.50 -12.70 6.43
N PRO A 185 -20.32 -13.62 6.97
CA PRO A 185 -21.77 -13.56 6.81
C PRO A 185 -22.34 -12.22 7.27
N ALA A 186 -23.29 -11.71 6.48
CA ALA A 186 -24.14 -10.59 6.84
C ALA A 186 -24.94 -10.92 8.11
N LYS A 187 -25.41 -9.88 8.79
CA LYS A 187 -26.22 -9.99 10.00
C LYS A 187 -27.47 -9.12 9.89
N ARG A 188 -28.50 -9.48 10.65
CA ARG A 188 -29.84 -8.89 10.59
C ARG A 188 -29.98 -7.75 11.60
N VAL A 189 -30.71 -6.72 11.19
CA VAL A 189 -31.17 -5.61 12.02
C VAL A 189 -32.70 -5.62 11.99
N VAL A 190 -33.35 -5.88 13.13
CA VAL A 190 -34.82 -6.01 13.13
C VAL A 190 -35.48 -4.65 13.27
N ARG A 191 -36.28 -4.25 12.28
CA ARG A 191 -37.09 -3.02 12.35
C ARG A 191 -38.29 -3.21 13.26
N LEU A 192 -38.35 -2.42 14.34
CA LEU A 192 -39.38 -2.54 15.37
C LEU A 192 -40.79 -2.21 14.84
N GLU A 193 -40.91 -1.24 13.93
CA GLU A 193 -42.18 -0.86 13.33
C GLU A 193 -42.75 -1.98 12.46
N THR A 194 -41.95 -2.56 11.55
CA THR A 194 -42.41 -3.67 10.69
C THR A 194 -42.83 -4.88 11.53
N LEU A 195 -42.05 -5.24 12.55
CA LEU A 195 -42.38 -6.32 13.49
C LEU A 195 -43.69 -6.06 14.26
N ALA A 196 -43.96 -4.81 14.62
CA ALA A 196 -45.19 -4.41 15.29
C ALA A 196 -46.40 -4.40 14.35
N GLU A 197 -46.23 -3.87 13.13
CA GLU A 197 -47.24 -3.76 12.07
C GLU A 197 -47.69 -5.14 11.55
N ASP A 198 -46.75 -6.07 11.29
CA ASP A 198 -47.05 -7.43 10.82
C ASP A 198 -47.89 -8.23 11.83
N LEU A 199 -47.79 -7.91 13.12
CA LEU A 199 -48.60 -8.51 14.17
C LEU A 199 -50.02 -7.94 14.27
N ILE A 200 -50.30 -6.77 13.68
CA ILE A 200 -51.67 -6.20 13.59
C ILE A 200 -52.53 -7.05 12.64
N HIS A 201 -51.93 -7.54 11.54
CA HIS A 201 -52.60 -8.41 10.55
C HIS A 201 -53.07 -9.77 11.10
N ALA A 202 -52.70 -10.15 12.32
CA ALA A 202 -53.04 -11.43 12.92
C ALA A 202 -54.37 -11.44 13.74
N ASP A 203 -55.22 -10.42 13.57
CA ASP A 203 -56.54 -10.24 14.23
C ASP A 203 -56.51 -10.25 15.79
N LEU A 204 -55.35 -10.02 16.38
CA LEU A 204 -55.14 -10.09 17.83
C LEU A 204 -55.82 -8.92 18.57
N LYS A 205 -56.24 -9.15 19.83
CA LYS A 205 -56.59 -8.05 20.74
C LYS A 205 -55.32 -7.38 21.24
N PHE A 206 -55.39 -6.11 21.63
CA PHE A 206 -54.22 -5.33 22.05
C PHE A 206 -53.30 -6.04 23.06
N GLY A 207 -53.85 -6.68 24.10
CA GLY A 207 -53.03 -7.42 25.09
C GLY A 207 -52.40 -8.71 24.56
N GLU A 208 -53.01 -9.35 23.56
CA GLU A 208 -52.48 -10.54 22.88
C GLU A 208 -51.38 -10.14 21.89
N TRP A 209 -51.58 -9.02 21.17
CA TRP A 209 -50.58 -8.36 20.33
C TRP A 209 -49.37 -7.90 21.15
N GLU A 210 -49.59 -7.20 22.27
CA GLU A 210 -48.52 -6.74 23.17
C GLU A 210 -47.67 -7.91 23.69
N ALA A 211 -48.33 -9.00 24.11
CA ALA A 211 -47.65 -10.20 24.58
C ALA A 211 -46.88 -10.93 23.47
N LYS A 212 -47.39 -10.92 22.23
CA LYS A 212 -46.73 -11.53 21.07
C LYS A 212 -45.54 -10.68 20.60
N LEU A 213 -45.68 -9.36 20.54
CA LEU A 213 -44.59 -8.43 20.23
C LEU A 213 -43.46 -8.54 21.27
N LYS A 214 -43.81 -8.54 22.56
CA LYS A 214 -42.85 -8.80 23.67
C LYS A 214 -42.11 -10.12 23.48
N ARG A 215 -42.78 -11.17 22.99
CA ARG A 215 -42.14 -12.46 22.69
C ARG A 215 -41.22 -12.38 21.47
N SER A 216 -41.67 -11.81 20.36
CA SER A 216 -40.87 -11.74 19.13
C SER A 216 -39.62 -10.86 19.29
N ILE A 217 -39.66 -9.83 20.12
CA ILE A 217 -38.46 -9.07 20.51
C ILE A 217 -37.53 -9.93 21.38
N GLN A 218 -38.05 -10.75 22.31
CA GLN A 218 -37.22 -11.70 23.08
C GLN A 218 -36.58 -12.77 22.19
N GLU A 219 -37.32 -13.29 21.21
CA GLU A 219 -36.84 -14.25 20.22
C GLU A 219 -35.73 -13.61 19.36
N ALA A 220 -35.92 -12.39 18.86
CA ALA A 220 -34.91 -11.64 18.11
C ALA A 220 -33.68 -11.23 18.95
N ILE A 221 -33.81 -11.04 20.28
CA ILE A 221 -32.65 -10.87 21.18
C ILE A 221 -31.86 -12.18 21.35
N LEU A 222 -32.52 -13.33 21.32
CA LEU A 222 -31.90 -14.66 21.48
C LEU A 222 -31.33 -15.23 20.18
N ASP A 223 -31.83 -14.80 19.03
CA ASP A 223 -31.26 -15.07 17.69
C ASP A 223 -29.78 -14.64 17.63
N ARG A 224 -28.92 -15.44 16.97
CA ARG A 224 -27.48 -15.17 16.77
C ARG A 224 -27.16 -14.43 15.48
N ASP A 225 -28.12 -14.35 14.56
CA ASP A 225 -27.96 -13.67 13.28
C ASP A 225 -28.55 -12.27 13.29
N VAL A 226 -29.49 -11.98 14.20
CA VAL A 226 -29.83 -10.59 14.60
C VAL A 226 -28.72 -10.01 15.47
N VAL A 227 -28.22 -8.82 15.15
CA VAL A 227 -27.20 -8.12 15.98
C VAL A 227 -27.64 -6.74 16.47
N ALA A 228 -28.68 -6.16 15.88
CA ALA A 228 -29.24 -4.86 16.28
C ALA A 228 -30.75 -4.79 16.03
N PHE A 229 -31.36 -3.70 16.48
CA PHE A 229 -32.72 -3.29 16.13
C PHE A 229 -32.69 -1.90 15.48
N LYS A 230 -33.64 -1.57 14.61
CA LYS A 230 -33.81 -0.25 13.99
C LYS A 230 -35.18 0.31 14.33
N THR A 231 -35.25 1.62 14.52
CA THR A 231 -36.50 2.39 14.53
C THR A 231 -36.49 3.48 13.46
N VAL A 232 -37.66 3.69 12.86
CA VAL A 232 -38.00 4.75 11.90
C VAL A 232 -39.00 5.77 12.48
N ILE A 233 -39.14 5.85 13.81
CA ILE A 233 -39.99 6.83 14.53
C ILE A 233 -39.78 8.28 14.05
N CYS A 234 -38.56 8.61 13.62
CA CYS A 234 -38.20 9.91 13.04
C CYS A 234 -39.08 10.30 11.83
N TYR A 235 -39.40 9.35 10.94
CA TYR A 235 -40.30 9.57 9.80
C TYR A 235 -41.77 9.67 10.21
N ARG A 236 -42.18 8.94 11.24
CA ARG A 236 -43.59 8.86 11.68
C ARG A 236 -43.99 10.09 12.49
N ASP A 237 -43.22 10.36 13.54
CA ASP A 237 -43.61 11.21 14.66
C ASP A 237 -42.55 12.30 14.93
N GLY A 238 -41.28 11.98 14.66
CA GLY A 238 -40.11 12.77 15.04
C GLY A 238 -39.34 12.14 16.19
N LEU A 239 -38.18 12.70 16.51
CA LEU A 239 -37.32 12.21 17.61
C LEU A 239 -37.75 12.73 19.00
N GLN A 240 -38.64 13.72 19.05
CA GLN A 240 -39.22 14.24 20.29
C GLN A 240 -40.37 13.35 20.77
N MET A 241 -40.03 12.32 21.57
CA MET A 241 -40.99 11.50 22.31
C MET A 241 -41.70 12.36 23.36
N GLN A 242 -43.02 12.26 23.46
CA GLN A 242 -43.85 13.18 24.26
C GLN A 242 -44.36 12.55 25.57
N HIS A 243 -44.30 11.23 25.70
CA HIS A 243 -45.02 10.49 26.75
C HIS A 243 -44.10 9.59 27.60
N LEU A 244 -42.78 9.81 27.54
CA LEU A 244 -41.73 8.99 28.17
C LEU A 244 -41.91 8.70 29.67
N ASP A 245 -42.51 9.65 30.41
CA ASP A 245 -42.75 9.62 31.87
C ASP A 245 -44.22 9.29 32.24
N MET A 246 -45.05 8.90 31.27
CA MET A 246 -46.48 8.62 31.45
C MET A 246 -46.80 7.14 31.24
N ASP A 247 -47.88 6.65 31.85
CA ASP A 247 -48.47 5.37 31.43
C ASP A 247 -49.14 5.53 30.06
N MET A 248 -48.35 5.27 29.01
CA MET A 248 -48.81 5.28 27.62
C MET A 248 -49.80 4.16 27.29
N ARG A 249 -49.88 3.09 28.09
CA ARG A 249 -50.55 1.85 27.70
C ARG A 249 -52.04 2.03 27.35
N PRO A 250 -52.84 2.86 28.06
CA PRO A 250 -54.22 3.15 27.66
C PRO A 250 -54.35 3.97 26.37
N LEU A 251 -53.37 4.83 26.06
CA LEU A 251 -53.34 5.64 24.83
C LEU A 251 -52.95 4.77 23.63
N ALA A 252 -51.90 3.97 23.77
CA ALA A 252 -51.50 2.96 22.79
C ALA A 252 -52.63 1.95 22.53
N GLN A 253 -53.36 1.50 23.55
CA GLN A 253 -54.51 0.61 23.39
C GLN A 253 -55.64 1.25 22.55
N ARG A 254 -55.91 2.55 22.74
CA ARG A 254 -56.92 3.26 21.93
C ARG A 254 -56.46 3.36 20.48
N GLN A 255 -55.24 3.84 20.26
CA GLN A 255 -54.68 4.05 18.92
C GLN A 255 -54.52 2.74 18.14
N TYR A 256 -54.28 1.62 18.82
CA TYR A 256 -54.33 0.28 18.24
C TYR A 256 -55.73 -0.12 17.76
N GLY A 257 -56.78 0.32 18.46
CA GLY A 257 -58.17 0.15 18.01
C GLY A 257 -58.45 0.98 16.75
N GLU A 258 -58.07 2.26 16.77
CA GLU A 258 -58.21 3.18 15.63
C GLU A 258 -57.49 2.63 14.37
N LEU A 259 -56.25 2.17 14.50
CA LEU A 259 -55.47 1.55 13.41
C LEU A 259 -55.98 0.17 12.95
N ARG A 260 -56.94 -0.44 13.66
CA ARG A 260 -57.67 -1.64 13.22
C ARG A 260 -58.99 -1.32 12.51
N GLU A 261 -59.43 -0.06 12.52
CA GLU A 261 -60.64 0.43 11.82
C GLU A 261 -60.29 1.20 10.52
N ASP A 262 -59.02 1.58 10.32
CA ASP A 262 -58.48 2.12 9.05
C ASP A 262 -58.64 1.11 7.87
N ASP A 263 -58.77 1.62 6.64
CA ASP A 263 -59.00 0.80 5.43
C ASP A 263 -57.73 0.03 5.00
N MET A 264 -57.71 -1.26 5.36
CA MET A 264 -56.61 -2.21 5.09
C MET A 264 -56.39 -2.54 3.60
N SER A 265 -57.23 -2.06 2.68
CA SER A 265 -57.07 -2.33 1.23
C SER A 265 -55.82 -1.68 0.61
N MET A 266 -55.27 -0.65 1.26
CA MET A 266 -54.09 0.10 0.79
C MET A 266 -52.74 -0.45 1.30
N GLY A 267 -52.75 -1.58 2.03
CA GLY A 267 -51.56 -2.22 2.59
C GLY A 267 -51.47 -2.15 4.12
N PRO A 268 -50.30 -2.47 4.72
CA PRO A 268 -50.14 -2.51 6.17
C PRO A 268 -50.41 -1.16 6.87
N PRO A 269 -51.12 -1.15 8.01
CA PRO A 269 -51.41 0.07 8.75
C PRO A 269 -50.13 0.61 9.39
N ARG A 270 -49.69 1.80 8.98
CA ARG A 270 -48.44 2.41 9.47
C ARG A 270 -48.58 2.85 10.94
N ILE A 271 -47.77 2.30 11.84
CA ILE A 271 -47.78 2.76 13.25
C ILE A 271 -47.18 4.17 13.39
N ARG A 272 -47.69 4.89 14.39
CA ARG A 272 -47.48 6.33 14.67
C ARG A 272 -47.91 6.65 16.11
N GLY A 273 -47.51 7.80 16.62
CA GLY A 273 -47.96 8.38 17.90
C GLY A 273 -47.64 7.54 19.14
N CYS A 274 -48.56 7.56 20.10
CA CYS A 274 -48.44 6.84 21.38
C CYS A 274 -48.19 5.34 21.20
N LEU A 275 -48.76 4.71 20.16
CA LEU A 275 -48.50 3.31 19.85
C LEU A 275 -47.04 3.05 19.44
N ASN A 276 -46.40 4.01 18.76
CA ASN A 276 -45.02 3.91 18.31
C ASN A 276 -44.02 4.15 19.46
N GLU A 277 -44.27 5.18 20.29
CA GLU A 277 -43.53 5.38 21.55
C GLU A 277 -43.67 4.14 22.47
N TRP A 278 -44.85 3.51 22.51
CA TRP A 278 -45.09 2.28 23.27
C TRP A 278 -44.33 1.06 22.72
N VAL A 279 -44.15 0.92 21.39
CA VAL A 279 -43.31 -0.13 20.80
C VAL A 279 -41.85 0.01 21.23
N LEU A 280 -41.34 1.25 21.34
CA LEU A 280 -39.99 1.52 21.86
C LEU A 280 -39.87 1.23 23.36
N ASP A 281 -40.85 1.63 24.18
CA ASP A 281 -40.85 1.32 25.62
C ASP A 281 -40.95 -0.19 25.88
N ILE A 282 -41.74 -0.93 25.08
CA ILE A 282 -41.74 -2.40 25.06
C ILE A 282 -40.34 -2.96 24.77
N PHE A 283 -39.68 -2.47 23.71
CA PHE A 283 -38.33 -2.92 23.35
C PHE A 283 -37.33 -2.64 24.48
N ALA A 284 -37.40 -1.46 25.10
CA ALA A 284 -36.52 -1.07 26.19
C ALA A 284 -36.74 -1.94 27.44
N GLN A 285 -38.00 -2.10 27.90
CA GLN A 285 -38.37 -3.01 29.00
C GLN A 285 -37.79 -4.42 28.79
N VAL A 286 -37.95 -4.98 27.59
CA VAL A 286 -37.50 -6.35 27.26
C VAL A 286 -35.97 -6.44 27.21
N THR A 287 -35.29 -5.41 26.70
CA THR A 287 -33.83 -5.37 26.60
C THR A 287 -33.16 -5.18 27.96
N GLU A 288 -33.70 -4.31 28.82
CA GLU A 288 -33.18 -4.06 30.16
C GLU A 288 -33.32 -5.28 31.09
N GLN A 289 -34.42 -6.02 30.98
CA GLN A 289 -34.59 -7.32 31.66
C GLN A 289 -33.52 -8.36 31.26
N ARG A 290 -32.88 -8.19 30.10
CA ARG A 290 -31.90 -9.12 29.50
C ARG A 290 -30.58 -8.44 29.18
N ILE A 291 -30.17 -7.41 29.94
CA ILE A 291 -29.13 -6.45 29.53
C ILE A 291 -27.76 -7.05 29.13
N HIS A 292 -27.41 -8.24 29.63
CA HIS A 292 -26.20 -8.98 29.20
C HIS A 292 -26.26 -9.42 27.72
N LEU A 293 -27.46 -9.67 27.19
CA LEU A 293 -27.76 -9.94 25.79
C LEU A 293 -28.17 -8.68 25.02
N ALA A 294 -28.05 -7.47 25.58
CA ALA A 294 -28.46 -6.25 24.91
C ALA A 294 -27.77 -6.08 23.55
N LYS A 295 -28.58 -5.71 22.56
CA LYS A 295 -28.20 -5.41 21.18
C LYS A 295 -28.43 -3.90 20.94
N PRO A 296 -27.64 -3.23 20.10
CA PRO A 296 -27.83 -1.80 19.86
C PRO A 296 -29.18 -1.47 19.22
N LEU A 297 -29.74 -0.32 19.58
CA LEU A 297 -30.89 0.28 18.91
C LEU A 297 -30.42 1.43 18.00
N GLN A 298 -30.65 1.27 16.70
CA GLN A 298 -30.36 2.25 15.68
C GLN A 298 -31.55 3.18 15.47
N PHE A 299 -31.32 4.49 15.45
CA PHE A 299 -32.28 5.53 15.09
C PHE A 299 -31.91 6.13 13.73
N HIS A 300 -32.86 6.22 12.81
CA HIS A 300 -32.74 7.16 11.69
C HIS A 300 -32.79 8.59 12.26
N THR A 301 -31.84 9.45 11.86
CA THR A 301 -31.73 10.85 12.32
C THR A 301 -31.20 11.73 11.17
N GLY A 302 -31.45 13.04 11.21
CA GLY A 302 -31.06 13.91 10.09
C GLY A 302 -32.05 13.87 8.92
N PHE A 303 -31.55 13.89 7.69
CA PHE A 303 -32.32 13.88 6.45
C PHE A 303 -32.67 12.47 5.94
N GLY A 304 -33.65 12.40 5.04
CA GLY A 304 -34.28 11.19 4.51
C GLY A 304 -35.42 11.56 3.53
N ASP A 305 -36.24 10.57 3.15
CA ASP A 305 -37.34 10.68 2.17
C ASP A 305 -38.29 11.86 2.40
N SER A 306 -38.99 12.26 1.34
CA SER A 306 -39.92 13.39 1.34
C SER A 306 -41.11 13.35 2.34
N ASP A 307 -41.39 12.23 3.03
CA ASP A 307 -42.38 12.19 4.13
C ASP A 307 -41.78 12.52 5.52
N LEU A 308 -40.45 12.58 5.63
CA LEU A 308 -39.71 13.05 6.80
C LEU A 308 -39.94 14.55 7.08
N LYS A 309 -40.11 14.90 8.35
CA LYS A 309 -40.14 16.29 8.83
C LYS A 309 -38.79 16.67 9.43
N LEU A 310 -37.85 17.15 8.61
CA LEU A 310 -36.47 17.46 8.99
C LEU A 310 -36.32 18.25 10.31
N ALA A 311 -37.19 19.23 10.58
CA ALA A 311 -37.17 20.01 11.83
C ALA A 311 -37.48 19.21 13.11
N LYS A 312 -37.95 17.97 12.98
CA LYS A 312 -38.17 17.00 14.07
C LYS A 312 -37.10 15.89 14.11
N ALA A 313 -36.11 15.93 13.23
CA ALA A 313 -35.07 14.91 13.06
C ALA A 313 -33.73 15.28 13.71
N ASP A 314 -33.69 16.36 14.50
CA ASP A 314 -32.54 16.71 15.33
C ASP A 314 -32.37 15.68 16.46
N PRO A 315 -31.21 15.00 16.56
CA PRO A 315 -30.99 13.93 17.53
C PRO A 315 -30.98 14.41 18.98
N SER A 316 -30.81 15.72 19.25
CA SER A 316 -30.86 16.26 20.62
C SER A 316 -32.18 16.00 21.33
N PHE A 317 -33.28 15.83 20.59
CA PHE A 317 -34.58 15.43 21.15
C PHE A 317 -34.58 14.03 21.79
N LEU A 318 -33.59 13.17 21.48
CA LEU A 318 -33.46 11.85 22.10
C LEU A 318 -32.85 11.88 23.51
N GLN A 319 -32.37 13.02 24.02
CA GLN A 319 -31.71 13.09 25.34
C GLN A 319 -32.50 12.41 26.48
N PRO A 320 -33.81 12.65 26.67
CA PRO A 320 -34.57 11.99 27.73
C PRO A 320 -34.67 10.45 27.56
N PHE A 321 -34.71 9.95 26.32
CA PHE A 321 -34.69 8.51 26.04
C PHE A 321 -33.30 7.91 26.33
N ILE A 322 -32.24 8.61 25.93
CA ILE A 322 -30.84 8.23 26.16
C ILE A 322 -30.53 8.16 27.67
N GLU A 323 -31.02 9.14 28.44
CA GLU A 323 -30.87 9.19 29.90
C GLU A 323 -31.67 8.08 30.61
N LYS A 324 -32.96 7.92 30.27
CA LYS A 324 -33.84 6.88 30.83
C LYS A 324 -33.27 5.47 30.57
N HIS A 325 -32.76 5.23 29.36
CA HIS A 325 -32.31 3.92 28.89
C HIS A 325 -30.78 3.82 28.71
N PHE A 326 -30.01 4.49 29.58
CA PHE A 326 -28.54 4.63 29.51
C PHE A 326 -27.73 3.32 29.42
N ARG A 327 -28.37 2.16 29.62
CA ARG A 327 -27.75 0.83 29.51
C ARG A 327 -27.84 0.22 28.11
N ILE A 328 -28.77 0.69 27.27
CA ILE A 328 -28.95 0.22 25.90
C ILE A 328 -27.97 1.00 25.00
N PRO A 329 -27.14 0.34 24.17
CA PRO A 329 -26.33 1.03 23.18
C PRO A 329 -27.25 1.68 22.13
N ILE A 330 -27.10 2.98 21.91
CA ILE A 330 -27.91 3.77 20.98
C ILE A 330 -27.01 4.23 19.84
N VAL A 331 -27.47 4.04 18.61
CA VAL A 331 -26.73 4.41 17.39
C VAL A 331 -27.54 5.46 16.64
N LEU A 332 -26.96 6.64 16.49
CA LEU A 332 -27.49 7.70 15.64
C LEU A 332 -26.97 7.48 14.22
N LEU A 333 -27.86 7.22 13.26
CA LEU A 333 -27.49 6.96 11.87
C LEU A 333 -27.40 8.24 11.03
N HIS A 334 -26.77 8.11 9.86
CA HIS A 334 -26.81 9.04 8.73
C HIS A 334 -26.06 10.37 8.96
N ALA A 335 -25.01 10.32 9.79
CA ALA A 335 -24.30 11.48 10.34
C ALA A 335 -25.22 12.51 11.04
N SER A 336 -26.48 12.13 11.32
CA SER A 336 -27.59 13.04 11.64
C SER A 336 -27.71 14.28 10.75
N TYR A 337 -27.20 14.27 9.52
CA TYR A 337 -27.02 15.49 8.72
C TYR A 337 -28.34 16.25 8.51
N PRO A 338 -28.44 17.58 8.75
CA PRO A 338 -27.36 18.54 9.02
C PRO A 338 -26.98 18.73 10.50
N PHE A 339 -27.57 17.95 11.41
CA PHE A 339 -27.39 18.06 12.87
C PHE A 339 -26.17 17.28 13.41
N THR A 340 -25.12 17.09 12.59
CA THR A 340 -23.94 16.28 12.91
C THR A 340 -23.21 16.73 14.18
N ARG A 341 -23.20 18.04 14.46
CA ARG A 341 -22.60 18.58 15.70
C ARG A 341 -23.41 18.22 16.95
N GLN A 342 -24.74 18.25 16.88
CA GLN A 342 -25.61 17.75 17.95
C GLN A 342 -25.35 16.26 18.20
N ALA A 343 -25.27 15.47 17.13
CA ALA A 343 -25.00 14.03 17.23
C ALA A 343 -23.63 13.73 17.86
N GLY A 344 -22.58 14.44 17.43
CA GLY A 344 -21.23 14.33 17.99
C GLY A 344 -21.16 14.76 19.46
N TYR A 345 -21.92 15.78 19.86
CA TYR A 345 -22.09 16.15 21.26
C TYR A 345 -22.75 15.03 22.09
N LEU A 346 -23.79 14.37 21.56
CA LEU A 346 -24.44 13.23 22.26
C LEU A 346 -23.49 12.03 22.38
N ALA A 347 -22.79 11.68 21.31
CA ALA A 347 -21.79 10.62 21.32
C ALA A 347 -20.59 10.96 22.23
N MET A 348 -20.24 12.23 22.41
CA MET A 348 -19.26 12.68 23.40
C MET A 348 -19.81 12.52 24.83
N ALA A 349 -20.99 13.06 25.11
CA ALA A 349 -21.55 13.19 26.46
C ALA A 349 -22.05 11.86 27.06
N TYR A 350 -22.70 11.01 26.28
CA TYR A 350 -23.39 9.81 26.77
C TYR A 350 -22.60 8.53 26.48
N SER A 351 -22.29 7.76 27.53
CA SER A 351 -21.42 6.58 27.41
C SER A 351 -21.94 5.49 26.46
N ASN A 352 -23.26 5.41 26.27
CA ASN A 352 -23.96 4.44 25.45
C ASN A 352 -24.34 4.93 24.04
N VAL A 353 -24.04 6.19 23.68
CA VAL A 353 -24.35 6.75 22.35
C VAL A 353 -23.16 6.63 21.40
N TYR A 354 -23.47 6.20 20.19
CA TYR A 354 -22.57 6.01 19.05
C TYR A 354 -23.10 6.75 17.83
N LEU A 355 -22.22 7.16 16.93
CA LEU A 355 -22.56 7.92 15.73
C LEU A 355 -22.07 7.20 14.47
N ASP A 356 -23.01 6.87 13.60
CA ASP A 356 -22.73 6.45 12.24
C ASP A 356 -22.64 7.67 11.30
N PHE A 357 -21.86 7.57 10.22
CA PHE A 357 -21.78 8.59 9.17
C PHE A 357 -22.09 8.08 7.76
N GLY A 358 -23.06 7.15 7.63
CA GLY A 358 -23.66 6.77 6.35
C GLY A 358 -24.57 7.85 5.73
N LEU A 359 -25.28 7.48 4.66
CA LEU A 359 -26.27 8.25 3.88
C LEU A 359 -25.79 9.55 3.18
N ILE A 360 -24.82 10.26 3.75
CA ILE A 360 -24.11 11.37 3.06
C ILE A 360 -23.35 10.88 1.82
N TRP A 361 -23.10 9.58 1.76
CA TRP A 361 -22.63 8.87 0.59
C TRP A 361 -23.82 8.27 -0.16
N PRO A 362 -23.99 8.51 -1.47
CA PRO A 362 -23.33 9.52 -2.31
C PRO A 362 -24.10 10.86 -2.34
N LYS A 363 -25.07 11.08 -1.44
CA LYS A 363 -26.12 12.11 -1.58
C LYS A 363 -25.64 13.57 -1.35
N LEU A 364 -24.43 13.78 -0.82
CA LEU A 364 -23.79 15.11 -0.71
C LEU A 364 -22.67 15.32 -1.76
N SER A 365 -22.30 16.59 -2.00
CA SER A 365 -21.07 16.92 -2.74
C SER A 365 -19.83 16.48 -1.96
N GLN A 366 -18.67 16.34 -2.62
CA GLN A 366 -17.41 16.01 -1.94
C GLN A 366 -17.09 16.98 -0.80
N GLU A 367 -17.27 18.29 -1.02
CA GLU A 367 -17.06 19.34 -0.01
C GLU A 367 -18.04 19.19 1.17
N GLY A 368 -19.27 18.77 0.90
CA GLY A 368 -20.26 18.43 1.92
C GLY A 368 -19.86 17.20 2.73
N GLN A 369 -19.43 16.12 2.06
CA GLN A 369 -18.93 14.89 2.70
C GLN A 369 -17.71 15.19 3.60
N GLU A 370 -16.73 15.92 3.07
CA GLU A 370 -15.57 16.39 3.84
C GLU A 370 -15.96 17.27 5.03
N SER A 371 -16.91 18.18 4.86
CA SER A 371 -17.44 19.03 5.93
C SER A 371 -18.13 18.23 7.03
N VAL A 372 -18.89 17.20 6.69
CA VAL A 372 -19.58 16.33 7.66
C VAL A 372 -18.59 15.46 8.43
N VAL A 373 -17.61 14.85 7.76
CA VAL A 373 -16.56 14.06 8.44
C VAL A 373 -15.72 14.95 9.36
N LYS A 374 -15.38 16.18 8.93
CA LYS A 374 -14.72 17.18 9.79
C LYS A 374 -15.58 17.53 11.02
N GLN A 375 -16.88 17.77 10.85
CA GLN A 375 -17.83 18.06 11.93
C GLN A 375 -18.04 16.91 12.92
N LEU A 376 -18.08 15.67 12.45
CA LEU A 376 -18.14 14.49 13.30
C LEU A 376 -16.91 14.43 14.22
N LEU A 377 -15.72 14.65 13.64
CA LEU A 377 -14.43 14.62 14.36
C LEU A 377 -14.16 15.85 15.24
N GLU A 378 -15.03 16.88 15.25
CA GLU A 378 -14.92 18.00 16.20
C GLU A 378 -15.15 17.57 17.66
N LEU A 379 -16.00 16.56 17.89
CA LEU A 379 -16.41 16.13 19.24
C LEU A 379 -16.47 14.59 19.43
N THR A 380 -16.69 13.82 18.37
CA THR A 380 -16.98 12.38 18.50
C THR A 380 -15.70 11.57 18.75
N PRO A 381 -15.61 10.76 19.82
CA PRO A 381 -14.50 9.82 20.00
C PRO A 381 -14.45 8.80 18.86
N SER A 382 -13.25 8.50 18.32
CA SER A 382 -13.09 7.55 17.19
C SER A 382 -13.74 6.20 17.48
N ASN A 383 -13.50 5.67 18.69
CA ASN A 383 -14.05 4.41 19.20
C ASN A 383 -15.57 4.44 19.51
N LYS A 384 -16.26 5.52 19.11
CA LYS A 384 -17.72 5.68 19.11
C LYS A 384 -18.29 6.06 17.73
N ALA A 385 -17.44 6.34 16.75
CA ALA A 385 -17.82 6.64 15.38
C ALA A 385 -17.62 5.42 14.47
N MET A 386 -18.53 5.21 13.53
CA MET A 386 -18.54 4.05 12.61
C MET A 386 -19.22 4.38 11.28
N TRP A 387 -19.11 3.49 10.30
CA TRP A 387 -19.52 3.73 8.91
C TRP A 387 -20.62 2.78 8.42
N SER A 388 -21.53 3.30 7.60
CA SER A 388 -22.44 2.52 6.78
C SER A 388 -22.56 3.09 5.36
N SER A 389 -23.03 2.27 4.42
CA SER A 389 -23.43 2.75 3.09
C SER A 389 -24.84 3.34 3.07
N ASP A 390 -25.71 2.88 3.96
CA ASP A 390 -27.19 2.99 3.85
C ASP A 390 -27.72 2.50 2.49
N GLY A 391 -27.05 1.48 1.93
CA GLY A 391 -27.30 0.96 0.61
C GLY A 391 -28.66 0.27 0.49
N ALA A 392 -29.62 0.95 -0.12
CA ALA A 392 -30.96 0.43 -0.38
C ALA A 392 -31.18 0.07 -1.85
N PHE A 393 -31.76 -1.11 -2.09
CA PHE A 393 -32.30 -1.61 -3.37
C PHE A 393 -31.32 -1.82 -4.54
N TYR A 394 -30.25 -1.01 -4.63
CA TYR A 394 -29.26 -0.97 -5.71
C TYR A 394 -27.85 -1.18 -5.16
N ALA A 395 -27.09 -2.07 -5.79
CA ALA A 395 -25.71 -2.38 -5.39
C ALA A 395 -24.80 -1.16 -5.56
N GLU A 396 -25.11 -0.35 -6.56
CA GLU A 396 -24.45 0.88 -6.95
C GLU A 396 -24.28 1.88 -5.79
N THR A 397 -25.17 1.87 -4.80
CA THR A 397 -25.06 2.71 -3.59
C THR A 397 -23.86 2.32 -2.74
N TYR A 398 -23.64 1.00 -2.53
CA TYR A 398 -22.50 0.46 -1.78
C TYR A 398 -21.17 0.85 -2.47
N TYR A 399 -21.09 0.66 -3.79
CA TYR A 399 -19.92 1.02 -4.58
C TYR A 399 -19.54 2.50 -4.43
N LEU A 400 -20.52 3.39 -4.65
CA LEU A 400 -20.29 4.83 -4.50
C LEU A 400 -19.93 5.19 -3.06
N ALA A 401 -20.56 4.56 -2.06
CA ALA A 401 -20.26 4.82 -0.66
C ALA A 401 -18.84 4.44 -0.27
N ILE A 402 -18.38 3.23 -0.63
CA ILE A 402 -17.03 2.73 -0.34
C ILE A 402 -15.98 3.65 -0.97
N GLN A 403 -16.08 3.92 -2.27
CA GLN A 403 -15.08 4.72 -2.99
C GLN A 403 -15.05 6.18 -2.50
N GLN A 404 -16.21 6.83 -2.35
CA GLN A 404 -16.26 8.22 -1.91
C GLN A 404 -15.82 8.38 -0.45
N THR A 405 -16.05 7.39 0.41
CA THR A 405 -15.52 7.36 1.78
C THR A 405 -14.00 7.26 1.79
N ARG A 406 -13.41 6.34 1.01
CA ARG A 406 -11.95 6.21 0.91
C ARG A 406 -11.30 7.49 0.36
N GLU A 407 -11.89 8.13 -0.65
CA GLU A 407 -11.43 9.44 -1.14
C GLU A 407 -11.48 10.52 -0.05
N VAL A 408 -12.62 10.71 0.61
CA VAL A 408 -12.83 11.79 1.57
C VAL A 408 -11.99 11.61 2.83
N LEU A 409 -11.82 10.37 3.32
CA LEU A 409 -10.90 10.09 4.42
C LEU A 409 -9.45 10.41 4.06
N LYS A 410 -8.99 10.15 2.81
CA LYS A 410 -7.64 10.57 2.38
C LYS A 410 -7.47 12.08 2.44
N THR A 411 -8.45 12.86 2.01
CA THR A 411 -8.38 14.33 2.08
C THR A 411 -8.42 14.83 3.53
N VAL A 412 -9.41 14.40 4.31
CA VAL A 412 -9.63 14.88 5.68
C VAL A 412 -8.46 14.52 6.59
N MET A 413 -7.99 13.27 6.55
CA MET A 413 -6.90 12.82 7.42
C MET A 413 -5.54 13.44 7.00
N ALA A 414 -5.32 13.73 5.71
CA ALA A 414 -4.16 14.51 5.26
C ALA A 414 -4.22 15.98 5.72
N GLU A 415 -5.41 16.58 5.78
CA GLU A 415 -5.61 17.94 6.31
C GLU A 415 -5.39 18.00 7.83
N ILE A 416 -5.78 16.96 8.57
CA ILE A 416 -5.51 16.85 10.02
C ILE A 416 -4.01 16.63 10.27
N TYR A 417 -3.36 15.77 9.48
CA TYR A 417 -1.92 15.51 9.58
C TYR A 417 -1.08 16.75 9.27
N SER A 418 -1.39 17.47 8.18
CA SER A 418 -0.62 18.67 7.78
C SER A 418 -0.71 19.84 8.77
N LYS A 419 -1.75 19.87 9.62
CA LYS A 419 -1.87 20.80 10.76
C LYS A 419 -1.03 20.41 11.98
N GLY A 420 -0.41 19.23 11.99
CA GLY A 420 0.52 18.79 13.04
C GLY A 420 -0.10 18.41 14.39
N ASN A 421 -1.43 18.41 14.51
CA ASN A 421 -2.13 18.16 15.78
C ASN A 421 -2.20 16.68 16.17
N VAL A 422 -2.09 15.76 15.20
CA VAL A 422 -2.20 14.31 15.39
C VAL A 422 -1.10 13.63 14.57
N ASN A 423 -0.42 12.63 15.14
CA ASN A 423 0.62 11.88 14.43
C ASN A 423 0.01 10.74 13.57
N LEU A 424 0.81 10.18 12.66
CA LEU A 424 0.36 9.13 11.74
C LEU A 424 -0.24 7.92 12.46
N ARG A 425 0.41 7.41 13.52
CA ARG A 425 -0.04 6.20 14.22
C ARG A 425 -1.44 6.37 14.80
N ASP A 426 -1.71 7.52 15.38
CA ASP A 426 -3.01 7.84 15.96
C ASP A 426 -4.07 8.07 14.87
N LEU A 427 -3.71 8.68 13.73
CA LEU A 427 -4.60 8.79 12.57
C LEU A 427 -4.96 7.44 11.95
N SER A 428 -3.98 6.53 11.82
CA SER A 428 -4.21 5.16 11.37
C SER A 428 -5.14 4.41 12.32
N GLY A 429 -4.97 4.59 13.64
CA GLY A 429 -5.91 4.08 14.65
C GLY A 429 -7.33 4.63 14.50
N ILE A 430 -7.47 5.94 14.31
CA ILE A 430 -8.77 6.60 14.08
C ILE A 430 -9.46 6.05 12.81
N VAL A 431 -8.73 5.89 11.71
CA VAL A 431 -9.27 5.30 10.46
C VAL A 431 -9.75 3.86 10.70
N THR A 432 -8.99 3.04 11.44
CA THR A 432 -9.38 1.66 11.75
C THR A 432 -10.57 1.58 12.73
N ASP A 433 -10.70 2.54 13.65
CA ASP A 433 -11.89 2.67 14.51
C ASP A 433 -13.15 2.97 13.69
N LEU A 434 -13.07 3.98 12.82
CA LEU A 434 -14.18 4.46 11.97
C LEU A 434 -14.69 3.40 10.99
N LEU A 435 -13.80 2.57 10.43
CA LEU A 435 -14.16 1.60 9.39
C LEU A 435 -14.41 0.19 9.94
N PHE A 436 -13.88 -0.16 11.12
CA PHE A 436 -13.92 -1.54 11.63
C PHE A 436 -14.14 -1.66 13.15
N ASN A 437 -13.25 -1.12 13.99
CA ASN A 437 -13.22 -1.52 15.41
C ASN A 437 -14.49 -1.13 16.16
N THR A 438 -15.03 0.06 15.91
CA THR A 438 -16.23 0.54 16.60
C THR A 438 -17.42 -0.37 16.31
N ALA A 439 -17.74 -0.60 15.03
CA ALA A 439 -18.85 -1.46 14.63
C ALA A 439 -18.67 -2.91 15.15
N ASN A 440 -17.50 -3.51 14.94
CA ASN A 440 -17.18 -4.86 15.41
C ASN A 440 -17.46 -5.04 16.92
N LYS A 441 -17.03 -4.06 17.73
CA LYS A 441 -17.21 -4.04 19.18
C LYS A 441 -18.66 -3.76 19.60
N VAL A 442 -19.34 -2.83 18.95
CA VAL A 442 -20.71 -2.38 19.29
C VAL A 442 -21.74 -3.47 19.01
N TYR A 443 -21.63 -4.13 17.85
CA TYR A 443 -22.56 -5.18 17.43
C TYR A 443 -22.11 -6.59 17.83
N LYS A 444 -20.99 -6.73 18.56
CA LYS A 444 -20.44 -8.01 19.06
C LYS A 444 -20.25 -9.03 17.93
N LEU A 445 -19.60 -8.62 16.85
CA LEU A 445 -19.45 -9.43 15.64
C LEU A 445 -18.33 -10.47 15.74
N ASP A 446 -17.47 -10.35 16.75
CA ASP A 446 -16.29 -11.20 17.01
C ASP A 446 -15.37 -11.38 15.77
N LEU A 447 -15.34 -10.37 14.91
CA LEU A 447 -14.49 -10.35 13.73
C LEU A 447 -13.08 -9.91 14.14
N HIS A 448 -12.06 -10.57 13.60
CA HIS A 448 -10.70 -10.07 13.67
C HIS A 448 -10.43 -9.19 12.46
N LEU A 449 -9.80 -8.04 12.67
CA LEU A 449 -9.08 -7.36 11.59
C LEU A 449 -8.17 -8.42 10.93
N PRO A 450 -8.21 -8.57 9.60
CA PRO A 450 -7.19 -9.34 8.93
C PRO A 450 -5.84 -8.68 9.23
N ILE A 451 -4.99 -9.38 9.98
CA ILE A 451 -3.55 -9.12 9.93
C ILE A 451 -3.19 -9.14 8.43
N PRO A 452 -2.53 -8.10 7.87
CA PRO A 452 -2.12 -8.14 6.49
C PRO A 452 -1.29 -9.42 6.28
N PRO A 453 -1.75 -10.37 5.45
CA PRO A 453 -0.94 -11.54 5.17
C PRO A 453 0.34 -11.09 4.46
N PRO A 454 1.43 -11.88 4.53
CA PRO A 454 2.50 -11.81 3.53
C PRO A 454 1.90 -11.72 2.13
N SER A 455 2.53 -10.98 1.22
CA SER A 455 1.97 -10.53 -0.06
C SER A 455 1.63 -11.69 -1.02
N HIS A 456 0.46 -12.29 -0.79
CA HIS A 456 -0.17 -13.31 -1.62
C HIS A 456 -1.60 -12.87 -1.97
N PRO A 457 -2.03 -13.00 -3.24
CA PRO A 457 -3.44 -12.85 -3.59
C PRO A 457 -4.26 -13.94 -2.87
N ARG A 458 -5.40 -13.59 -2.29
CA ARG A 458 -6.25 -14.55 -1.59
C ARG A 458 -6.85 -15.56 -2.58
N PRO A 459 -6.79 -16.88 -2.31
CA PRO A 459 -7.49 -17.86 -3.12
C PRO A 459 -9.01 -17.71 -3.02
N TYR A 460 -9.69 -17.89 -4.15
CA TYR A 460 -11.16 -17.95 -4.22
C TYR A 460 -11.67 -19.18 -3.43
N ARG A 461 -12.68 -19.00 -2.57
CA ARG A 461 -13.25 -20.11 -1.78
C ARG A 461 -14.20 -20.94 -2.62
N SER A 462 -13.71 -22.02 -3.25
CA SER A 462 -14.59 -23.05 -3.80
C SER A 462 -15.35 -23.78 -2.70
N SER A 463 -16.66 -23.96 -2.88
CA SER A 463 -17.54 -24.62 -1.92
C SER A 463 -17.48 -26.14 -2.07
N ASN A 464 -17.18 -26.85 -0.98
CA ASN A 464 -17.12 -28.31 -0.98
C ASN A 464 -18.53 -28.92 -1.03
N HIS A 465 -19.03 -29.17 -2.24
CA HIS A 465 -20.15 -30.09 -2.47
C HIS A 465 -19.64 -31.46 -2.92
N ARG A 466 -19.99 -32.50 -2.15
CA ARG A 466 -19.69 -33.90 -2.47
C ARG A 466 -20.54 -34.35 -3.67
N MET A 467 -19.90 -34.60 -4.80
CA MET A 467 -20.40 -35.50 -5.85
C MET A 467 -19.28 -36.47 -6.24
N ALA A 468 -19.64 -37.66 -6.68
CA ALA A 468 -18.68 -38.73 -7.01
C ALA A 468 -18.43 -38.82 -8.52
N GLY A 469 -17.21 -39.25 -8.90
CA GLY A 469 -16.83 -39.56 -10.29
C GLY A 469 -16.06 -38.43 -10.98
N LEU A 470 -14.73 -38.58 -11.04
CA LEU A 470 -13.84 -37.70 -11.80
C LEU A 470 -13.75 -38.11 -13.28
N PRO A 471 -13.95 -37.18 -14.22
CA PRO A 471 -13.17 -37.07 -15.45
C PRO A 471 -11.79 -36.44 -15.15
N PRO A 472 -10.81 -36.51 -16.08
CA PRO A 472 -9.48 -35.92 -15.89
C PRO A 472 -9.50 -34.37 -15.91
N PRO A 473 -8.49 -33.71 -15.30
CA PRO A 473 -8.48 -32.26 -15.13
C PRO A 473 -8.14 -31.49 -16.42
N GLY A 474 -8.81 -30.36 -16.61
CA GLY A 474 -8.49 -29.35 -17.61
C GLY A 474 -9.20 -28.04 -17.28
N ALA A 475 -8.51 -26.91 -17.49
CA ALA A 475 -9.03 -25.54 -17.38
C ALA A 475 -9.78 -25.18 -16.07
N ALA A 476 -9.02 -24.92 -15.00
CA ALA A 476 -9.41 -23.86 -14.06
C ALA A 476 -8.75 -22.57 -14.56
N GLU A 477 -9.52 -21.73 -15.26
CA GLU A 477 -9.00 -20.50 -15.88
C GLU A 477 -8.67 -19.45 -14.81
N SER A 478 -7.41 -19.02 -14.77
CA SER A 478 -6.95 -17.95 -13.88
C SER A 478 -7.45 -16.58 -14.35
N HIS A 479 -7.71 -15.65 -13.43
CA HIS A 479 -8.17 -14.29 -13.77
C HIS A 479 -7.02 -13.26 -13.86
N ARG A 480 -5.76 -13.72 -13.89
CA ARG A 480 -4.57 -12.86 -13.76
C ARG A 480 -4.36 -11.96 -14.98
N GLY A 481 -4.68 -12.42 -16.19
CA GLY A 481 -4.73 -11.59 -17.40
C GLY A 481 -5.71 -10.43 -17.30
N LEU A 482 -6.93 -10.69 -16.82
CA LEU A 482 -7.97 -9.66 -16.63
C LEU A 482 -7.59 -8.64 -15.54
N MET A 483 -6.98 -9.07 -14.44
CA MET A 483 -6.46 -8.14 -13.41
C MET A 483 -5.31 -7.28 -13.95
N GLY A 484 -4.38 -7.89 -14.70
CA GLY A 484 -3.30 -7.16 -15.37
C GLY A 484 -3.81 -6.17 -16.42
N LEU A 485 -4.85 -6.53 -17.17
CA LEU A 485 -5.53 -5.64 -18.10
C LEU A 485 -6.18 -4.45 -17.38
N LYS A 486 -6.80 -4.65 -16.20
CA LYS A 486 -7.36 -3.54 -15.39
C LYS A 486 -6.25 -2.58 -14.92
N ALA A 487 -5.13 -3.12 -14.42
CA ALA A 487 -3.97 -2.32 -14.01
C ALA A 487 -3.35 -1.55 -15.18
N LEU A 488 -3.15 -2.21 -16.32
CA LEU A 488 -2.64 -1.57 -17.54
C LEU A 488 -3.56 -0.45 -18.04
N ARG A 489 -4.89 -0.68 -18.05
CA ARG A 489 -5.87 0.34 -18.45
C ARG A 489 -5.83 1.56 -17.52
N ALA A 490 -5.69 1.37 -16.20
CA ALA A 490 -5.54 2.50 -15.26
C ALA A 490 -4.30 3.37 -15.59
N HIS A 491 -3.13 2.76 -15.81
CA HIS A 491 -1.93 3.51 -16.22
C HIS A 491 -2.04 4.20 -17.59
N LEU A 492 -2.98 3.77 -18.45
CA LEU A 492 -3.26 4.40 -19.74
C LEU A 492 -4.28 5.54 -19.66
N GLU A 493 -4.99 5.71 -18.54
CA GLU A 493 -5.81 6.90 -18.31
C GLU A 493 -4.94 8.14 -18.05
N ASP A 494 -3.84 7.99 -17.32
CA ASP A 494 -2.84 9.05 -17.09
C ASP A 494 -1.90 9.25 -18.30
N HIS A 495 -1.72 8.21 -19.13
CA HIS A 495 -0.76 8.21 -20.26
C HIS A 495 -1.38 7.67 -21.58
N PRO A 496 -2.35 8.39 -22.18
CA PRO A 496 -3.12 7.90 -23.33
C PRO A 496 -2.32 7.78 -24.64
N ASP A 497 -1.15 8.45 -24.76
CA ASP A 497 -0.32 8.46 -25.97
C ASP A 497 0.53 7.19 -26.19
N ILE A 498 0.48 6.22 -25.27
CA ILE A 498 1.29 5.00 -25.33
C ILE A 498 0.83 4.09 -26.48
N GLU A 499 1.71 3.87 -27.45
CA GLU A 499 1.51 2.93 -28.56
C GLU A 499 2.21 1.58 -28.35
N TYR A 500 3.22 1.53 -27.50
CA TYR A 500 4.14 0.40 -27.35
C TYR A 500 4.44 0.07 -25.89
N ILE A 501 4.53 -1.22 -25.58
CA ILE A 501 4.94 -1.74 -24.29
C ILE A 501 6.26 -2.49 -24.45
N ARG A 502 7.25 -2.15 -23.61
CA ARG A 502 8.51 -2.88 -23.45
C ARG A 502 8.38 -3.86 -22.29
N LEU A 503 8.45 -5.15 -22.59
CA LEU A 503 8.50 -6.23 -21.59
C LEU A 503 9.97 -6.57 -21.33
N ASN A 504 10.41 -6.32 -20.10
CA ASN A 504 11.82 -6.32 -19.72
C ASN A 504 12.12 -7.44 -18.71
N TRP A 505 13.25 -8.14 -18.83
CA TRP A 505 13.75 -9.06 -17.80
C TRP A 505 15.29 -9.01 -17.74
N LEU A 506 15.86 -9.39 -16.60
CA LEU A 506 17.30 -9.40 -16.38
C LEU A 506 17.81 -10.85 -16.36
N ASP A 507 18.84 -11.15 -17.15
CA ASP A 507 19.48 -12.47 -17.17
C ASP A 507 20.66 -12.58 -16.19
N TYR A 508 21.28 -13.76 -16.08
CA TYR A 508 22.43 -13.99 -15.19
C TYR A 508 23.67 -13.17 -15.58
N SER A 509 23.75 -12.69 -16.83
CA SER A 509 24.78 -11.76 -17.30
C SER A 509 24.51 -10.30 -16.94
N ALA A 510 23.45 -10.03 -16.16
CA ALA A 510 22.96 -8.69 -15.84
C ALA A 510 22.57 -7.85 -17.07
N ILE A 511 22.30 -8.50 -18.22
CA ILE A 511 21.89 -7.82 -19.44
C ILE A 511 20.37 -7.64 -19.41
N LEU A 512 19.91 -6.40 -19.60
CA LEU A 512 18.49 -6.10 -19.75
C LEU A 512 18.00 -6.63 -21.10
N ARG A 513 17.12 -7.63 -21.07
CA ARG A 513 16.48 -8.23 -22.23
C ARG A 513 15.08 -7.67 -22.40
N THR A 514 14.73 -7.31 -23.64
CA THR A 514 13.53 -6.53 -23.93
C THR A 514 12.75 -7.10 -25.12
N ARG A 515 11.42 -7.21 -24.99
CA ARG A 515 10.49 -7.37 -26.13
C ARG A 515 9.60 -6.15 -26.23
N ILE A 516 9.63 -5.47 -27.38
CA ILE A 516 8.74 -4.33 -27.67
C ILE A 516 7.52 -4.85 -28.44
N LEU A 517 6.33 -4.63 -27.90
CA LEU A 517 5.04 -5.05 -28.46
C LEU A 517 4.14 -3.82 -28.66
N LYS A 518 3.30 -3.84 -29.70
CA LYS A 518 2.22 -2.84 -29.83
C LYS A 518 1.23 -3.02 -28.68
N LEU A 519 0.75 -1.92 -28.10
CA LEU A 519 -0.20 -1.95 -26.98
C LEU A 519 -1.45 -2.80 -27.29
N LYS A 520 -2.01 -2.68 -28.50
CA LYS A 520 -3.15 -3.49 -28.97
C LYS A 520 -2.87 -5.01 -28.97
N HIS A 521 -1.60 -5.42 -29.12
CA HIS A 521 -1.22 -6.82 -29.00
C HIS A 521 -1.12 -7.25 -27.54
N VAL A 522 -0.53 -6.43 -26.66
CA VAL A 522 -0.46 -6.71 -25.22
C VAL A 522 -1.85 -6.81 -24.58
N ILE A 523 -2.74 -5.86 -24.91
CA ILE A 523 -4.16 -5.91 -24.51
C ILE A 523 -4.79 -7.22 -24.96
N LYS A 524 -4.68 -7.58 -26.26
CA LYS A 524 -5.22 -8.83 -26.78
C LYS A 524 -4.64 -10.07 -26.08
N GLN A 525 -3.34 -10.10 -25.77
CA GLN A 525 -2.74 -11.23 -25.06
C GLN A 525 -3.25 -11.31 -23.62
N LEU A 526 -3.39 -10.19 -22.89
CA LEU A 526 -3.99 -10.19 -21.53
C LEU A 526 -5.49 -10.52 -21.53
N GLU A 527 -6.18 -10.28 -22.65
CA GLU A 527 -7.59 -10.66 -22.89
C GLU A 527 -7.75 -12.14 -23.31
N GLN A 528 -6.69 -12.82 -23.76
CA GLN A 528 -6.70 -14.22 -24.19
C GLN A 528 -5.97 -15.18 -23.25
N ASN A 529 -4.95 -14.70 -22.54
CA ASN A 529 -4.07 -15.49 -21.70
C ASN A 529 -4.45 -15.27 -20.23
N HIS A 530 -5.27 -16.19 -19.74
CA HIS A 530 -5.81 -16.21 -18.38
C HIS A 530 -4.70 -16.21 -17.30
N ASP A 531 -3.52 -16.76 -17.59
CA ASP A 531 -2.34 -16.75 -16.70
C ASP A 531 -1.69 -15.36 -16.52
N GLY A 532 -2.06 -14.38 -17.36
CA GLY A 532 -1.45 -13.05 -17.40
C GLY A 532 -0.12 -12.98 -18.15
N SER A 533 0.28 -14.06 -18.82
CA SER A 533 1.43 -14.05 -19.72
C SER A 533 1.13 -13.28 -21.00
N VAL A 534 2.14 -12.58 -21.53
CA VAL A 534 1.96 -11.76 -22.75
C VAL A 534 2.70 -12.33 -23.95
N ILE A 535 3.86 -12.96 -23.73
CA ILE A 535 4.66 -13.57 -24.78
C ILE A 535 5.55 -14.66 -24.19
N GLY A 536 5.90 -15.66 -25.01
CA GLY A 536 6.90 -16.65 -24.67
C GLY A 536 8.33 -16.25 -25.07
N VAL A 537 9.32 -16.81 -24.39
CA VAL A 537 10.75 -16.71 -24.71
C VAL A 537 11.43 -18.07 -24.57
N ALA A 538 12.40 -18.38 -25.45
CA ALA A 538 13.11 -19.66 -25.38
C ALA A 538 13.85 -19.83 -24.04
N LYS A 539 13.93 -21.05 -23.49
CA LYS A 539 14.59 -21.32 -22.18
C LYS A 539 16.10 -20.97 -22.16
N ALA A 540 16.70 -20.71 -23.31
CA ALA A 540 18.02 -20.10 -23.42
C ALA A 540 18.09 -18.66 -22.88
N SER A 541 16.97 -17.93 -22.73
CA SER A 541 16.93 -16.48 -22.50
C SER A 541 17.50 -15.99 -21.16
N LEU A 542 17.76 -16.90 -20.20
CA LEU A 542 18.50 -16.62 -18.97
C LEU A 542 19.99 -17.01 -19.04
N TYR A 543 20.39 -17.71 -20.10
CA TYR A 543 21.73 -18.28 -20.33
C TYR A 543 22.46 -17.72 -21.55
N LEU A 544 21.91 -16.70 -22.22
CA LEU A 544 22.54 -16.04 -23.36
C LEU A 544 23.60 -15.06 -22.87
N LEU A 545 24.81 -15.15 -23.42
CA LEU A 545 25.81 -14.09 -23.31
C LEU A 545 25.46 -12.90 -24.23
N SER A 546 26.30 -11.86 -24.23
CA SER A 546 26.16 -10.70 -25.12
C SER A 546 26.33 -11.02 -26.61
N ASN A 547 27.06 -12.09 -26.94
CA ASN A 547 27.23 -12.62 -28.30
C ASN A 547 26.18 -13.67 -28.71
N CYS A 548 25.13 -13.88 -27.91
CA CYS A 548 24.12 -14.93 -28.05
C CYS A 548 24.63 -16.39 -27.99
N HIS A 549 25.85 -16.63 -27.47
CA HIS A 549 26.26 -17.97 -27.04
C HIS A 549 25.40 -18.42 -25.84
N ILE A 550 25.04 -19.70 -25.80
CA ILE A 550 24.26 -20.30 -24.71
C ILE A 550 25.23 -20.99 -23.75
N ALA A 551 25.38 -20.45 -22.54
CA ALA A 551 26.23 -21.03 -21.51
C ALA A 551 25.70 -22.38 -20.98
N ALA A 552 26.57 -23.13 -20.30
CA ALA A 552 26.24 -24.46 -19.80
C ALA A 552 24.99 -24.48 -18.89
N GLY A 553 24.11 -25.45 -19.11
CA GLY A 553 22.80 -25.55 -18.45
C GLY A 553 21.66 -24.85 -19.21
N GLY A 554 21.97 -23.92 -20.13
CA GLY A 554 20.99 -23.34 -21.04
C GLY A 554 20.57 -24.30 -22.15
N SER A 555 19.36 -24.12 -22.69
CA SER A 555 18.81 -24.93 -23.78
C SER A 555 18.04 -24.07 -24.79
N PRO A 556 18.27 -24.20 -26.11
CA PRO A 556 17.43 -23.57 -27.13
C PRO A 556 16.06 -24.26 -27.29
N VAL A 557 15.83 -25.40 -26.62
CA VAL A 557 14.59 -26.18 -26.67
C VAL A 557 13.68 -25.81 -25.50
N GLY A 558 12.41 -25.52 -25.82
CA GLY A 558 11.37 -25.15 -24.86
C GLY A 558 11.18 -23.64 -24.71
N GLU A 559 10.04 -23.25 -24.16
CA GLU A 559 9.61 -21.86 -23.97
C GLU A 559 9.26 -21.61 -22.49
N TRP A 560 9.49 -20.39 -22.00
CA TRP A 560 8.93 -19.85 -20.75
C TRP A 560 7.99 -18.69 -21.06
N ARG A 561 7.04 -18.43 -20.17
CA ARG A 561 6.08 -17.32 -20.25
C ARG A 561 6.65 -16.09 -19.54
N LEU A 562 6.61 -14.93 -20.22
CA LEU A 562 6.85 -13.63 -19.58
C LEU A 562 5.55 -13.07 -19.02
N VAL A 563 5.53 -12.82 -17.71
CA VAL A 563 4.40 -12.21 -17.00
C VAL A 563 4.80 -10.82 -16.49
N PRO A 564 4.22 -9.73 -17.02
CA PRO A 564 4.54 -8.37 -16.58
C PRO A 564 4.11 -8.09 -15.15
N ASP A 565 4.91 -7.32 -14.44
CA ASP A 565 4.59 -6.75 -13.13
C ASP A 565 4.15 -5.30 -13.28
N PHE A 566 2.85 -5.04 -13.11
CA PHE A 566 2.27 -3.71 -13.33
C PHE A 566 2.72 -2.67 -12.29
N ALA A 567 3.21 -3.07 -11.10
CA ALA A 567 3.80 -2.12 -10.15
C ALA A 567 5.12 -1.52 -10.66
N SER A 568 5.80 -2.23 -11.57
CA SER A 568 7.00 -1.78 -12.27
C SER A 568 6.72 -0.95 -13.53
N PHE A 569 5.45 -0.60 -13.81
CA PHE A 569 5.10 0.24 -14.95
C PHE A 569 5.79 1.61 -14.86
N ARG A 570 6.56 1.94 -15.89
CA ARG A 570 7.28 3.22 -16.04
C ARG A 570 7.21 3.69 -17.48
N VAL A 571 6.81 4.94 -17.71
CA VAL A 571 6.80 5.56 -19.04
C VAL A 571 8.25 5.73 -19.51
N HIS A 572 8.52 5.47 -20.79
CA HIS A 572 9.87 5.58 -21.37
C HIS A 572 9.93 6.75 -22.36
N PRO A 573 10.77 7.78 -22.11
CA PRO A 573 10.91 8.92 -23.01
C PRO A 573 11.50 8.50 -24.37
N HIS A 574 11.05 9.09 -25.46
CA HIS A 574 11.60 8.82 -26.80
C HIS A 574 11.48 10.03 -27.74
N LYS A 575 12.61 10.56 -28.21
CA LYS A 575 12.66 11.60 -29.25
C LYS A 575 12.28 11.01 -30.62
N HIS A 576 11.24 11.55 -31.26
CA HIS A 576 10.78 11.16 -32.60
C HIS A 576 10.69 12.40 -33.49
N ALA A 577 11.28 12.36 -34.70
CA ALA A 577 11.37 13.50 -35.64
C ALA A 577 12.00 14.80 -35.07
N GLY A 578 12.60 14.75 -33.88
CA GLY A 578 13.18 15.89 -33.16
C GLY A 578 12.36 16.36 -31.94
N GLU A 579 11.10 15.93 -31.83
CA GLU A 579 10.20 16.23 -30.71
C GLU A 579 10.25 15.14 -29.65
N GLU A 580 9.99 15.46 -28.37
CA GLU A 580 9.83 14.45 -27.34
C GLU A 580 8.48 13.75 -27.44
N THR A 581 8.48 12.42 -27.30
CA THR A 581 7.25 11.61 -27.29
C THR A 581 7.31 10.56 -26.19
N TYR A 582 6.16 10.27 -25.58
CA TYR A 582 6.03 9.33 -24.46
C TYR A 582 5.25 8.07 -24.90
N LYS A 583 5.46 7.67 -26.17
CA LYS A 583 4.74 6.58 -26.86
C LYS A 583 5.12 5.17 -26.41
N HIS A 584 6.11 5.03 -25.54
CA HIS A 584 6.56 3.76 -24.98
C HIS A 584 6.35 3.78 -23.47
N ALA A 585 5.87 2.67 -22.91
CA ALA A 585 6.05 2.35 -21.50
C ALA A 585 6.81 1.03 -21.34
N SER A 586 7.31 0.77 -20.15
CA SER A 586 8.10 -0.40 -19.78
C SER A 586 7.55 -1.05 -18.51
N MET A 587 7.64 -2.37 -18.44
CA MET A 587 7.37 -3.18 -17.26
C MET A 587 8.43 -4.28 -17.15
N MET A 588 8.92 -4.51 -15.94
CA MET A 588 9.71 -5.69 -15.61
C MET A 588 8.80 -6.92 -15.55
N CYS A 589 9.32 -8.08 -15.96
CA CYS A 589 8.60 -9.33 -16.03
C CYS A 589 9.16 -10.36 -15.05
N SER A 590 8.27 -11.16 -14.47
CA SER A 590 8.60 -12.47 -13.92
C SER A 590 8.62 -13.50 -15.06
N ILE A 591 9.30 -14.62 -14.83
CA ILE A 591 9.38 -15.74 -15.78
C ILE A 591 8.77 -16.98 -15.12
N GLU A 592 7.83 -17.61 -15.83
CA GLU A 592 7.03 -18.74 -15.34
C GLU A 592 7.04 -19.87 -16.39
N ASP A 593 6.89 -21.12 -15.96
CA ASP A 593 6.83 -22.28 -16.86
C ASP A 593 5.40 -22.55 -17.34
N GLU A 594 5.21 -23.57 -18.21
CA GLU A 594 3.90 -23.86 -18.83
C GLU A 594 2.80 -24.26 -17.81
N ASP A 595 3.16 -24.60 -16.57
CA ASP A 595 2.27 -24.91 -15.46
C ASP A 595 1.94 -23.70 -14.55
N GLN A 596 2.33 -22.48 -14.96
CA GLN A 596 2.22 -21.23 -14.19
C GLN A 596 3.08 -21.18 -12.91
N SER A 597 4.03 -22.10 -12.73
CA SER A 597 4.97 -22.03 -11.60
C SER A 597 6.04 -20.95 -11.81
N ARG A 598 6.40 -20.22 -10.74
CA ARG A 598 7.59 -19.35 -10.70
C ARG A 598 8.82 -20.23 -10.91
N ILE A 599 9.60 -20.01 -11.97
CA ILE A 599 10.81 -20.81 -12.17
C ILE A 599 11.86 -20.45 -11.10
N PRO A 600 12.48 -21.44 -10.41
CA PRO A 600 13.39 -21.18 -9.28
C PRO A 600 14.69 -20.49 -9.69
N ILE A 601 14.96 -20.41 -11.00
CA ILE A 601 16.16 -19.81 -11.57
C ILE A 601 15.96 -18.37 -12.06
N CYS A 602 14.76 -17.79 -12.02
CA CYS A 602 14.55 -16.41 -12.45
C CYS A 602 15.09 -15.43 -11.39
N PRO A 603 16.03 -14.52 -11.70
CA PRO A 603 16.61 -13.60 -10.71
C PRO A 603 15.56 -12.78 -9.94
N ARG A 604 14.51 -12.28 -10.63
CA ARG A 604 13.38 -11.58 -10.03
C ARG A 604 12.61 -12.46 -9.03
N SER A 605 12.37 -13.72 -9.37
CA SER A 605 11.68 -14.69 -8.50
C SER A 605 12.54 -15.13 -7.32
N ILE A 606 13.86 -15.24 -7.49
CA ILE A 606 14.82 -15.53 -6.42
C ILE A 606 14.77 -14.43 -5.36
N LEU A 607 14.78 -13.15 -5.74
CA LEU A 607 14.62 -12.05 -4.80
C LEU A 607 13.25 -12.10 -4.10
N ALA A 608 12.16 -12.32 -4.82
CA ALA A 608 10.82 -12.43 -4.22
C ALA A 608 10.78 -13.54 -3.13
N ASN A 609 11.23 -14.75 -3.46
CA ASN A 609 11.29 -15.88 -2.52
C ASN A 609 12.24 -15.62 -1.33
N THR A 610 13.31 -14.84 -1.54
CA THR A 610 14.22 -14.40 -0.47
C THR A 610 13.53 -13.47 0.52
N LEU A 611 12.70 -12.54 0.03
CA LEU A 611 11.92 -11.62 0.87
C LEU A 611 10.83 -12.35 1.65
N ASP A 612 10.16 -13.32 1.01
CA ASP A 612 9.20 -14.22 1.67
C ASP A 612 9.91 -14.97 2.83
N SER A 613 11.10 -15.54 2.58
CA SER A 613 11.93 -16.23 3.60
C SER A 613 12.44 -15.33 4.72
N ALA A 614 12.79 -14.08 4.42
CA ALA A 614 13.22 -13.11 5.42
C ALA A 614 12.07 -12.69 6.35
N ASN A 615 10.86 -12.51 5.78
CA ASN A 615 9.63 -12.23 6.53
C ASN A 615 9.25 -13.40 7.46
N GLU A 616 9.45 -14.66 7.04
CA GLU A 616 9.30 -15.83 7.92
C GLU A 616 10.29 -15.83 9.10
N ALA A 617 11.51 -15.32 8.90
CA ALA A 617 12.48 -15.06 9.98
C ALA A 617 12.15 -13.80 10.82
N GLY A 618 11.04 -13.11 10.53
CA GLY A 618 10.61 -11.87 11.16
C GLY A 618 11.54 -10.70 10.86
N LEU A 619 12.00 -10.59 9.61
CA LEU A 619 12.68 -9.42 9.04
C LEU A 619 11.75 -8.78 8.02
N ASN A 620 11.27 -7.58 8.34
CA ASN A 620 10.14 -6.93 7.71
C ASN A 620 10.53 -5.52 7.23
N ASP A 621 9.68 -4.90 6.42
CA ASP A 621 9.79 -3.49 6.01
C ASP A 621 11.16 -3.09 5.43
N PHE A 622 11.80 -4.01 4.69
CA PHE A 622 13.04 -3.72 3.98
C PHE A 622 12.87 -2.51 3.05
N LYS A 623 13.84 -1.61 3.07
CA LYS A 623 14.00 -0.51 2.11
C LYS A 623 15.44 -0.48 1.61
N ILE A 624 15.58 -0.31 0.30
CA ILE A 624 16.86 -0.24 -0.39
C ILE A 624 16.94 1.05 -1.22
N GLY A 625 18.00 1.82 -1.01
CA GLY A 625 18.41 2.94 -1.86
C GLY A 625 19.70 2.59 -2.60
N PHE A 626 19.91 3.19 -3.76
CA PHE A 626 21.09 2.96 -4.58
C PHE A 626 21.78 4.28 -4.95
N GLU A 627 23.07 4.36 -4.69
CA GLU A 627 23.98 5.37 -5.26
C GLU A 627 24.48 4.80 -6.60
N ILE A 628 24.31 5.53 -7.71
CA ILE A 628 24.72 5.07 -9.06
C ILE A 628 25.90 5.92 -9.53
N GLU A 629 27.11 5.40 -9.39
CA GLU A 629 28.30 6.01 -9.97
C GLU A 629 28.48 5.59 -11.43
N PHE A 630 28.82 6.53 -12.30
CA PHE A 630 29.03 6.28 -13.73
C PHE A 630 30.01 7.29 -14.35
N CYS A 631 30.69 6.89 -15.41
CA CYS A 631 31.55 7.78 -16.21
C CYS A 631 30.88 8.13 -17.54
N MET A 632 30.94 9.41 -17.93
CA MET A 632 30.49 9.89 -19.24
C MET A 632 31.67 10.06 -20.21
N PHE A 633 31.70 9.24 -21.26
CA PHE A 633 32.67 9.28 -22.36
C PHE A 633 32.07 9.88 -23.62
N LYS A 634 32.86 10.53 -24.47
CA LYS A 634 32.40 10.90 -25.81
C LYS A 634 32.25 9.63 -26.66
N GLN A 635 31.12 9.48 -27.35
CA GLN A 635 30.84 8.25 -28.06
C GLN A 635 31.74 8.04 -29.29
N ALA A 636 32.00 9.08 -30.08
CA ALA A 636 32.80 8.96 -31.31
C ALA A 636 34.26 8.55 -31.03
N ASP A 637 34.87 9.14 -30.00
CA ASP A 637 36.22 8.80 -29.53
C ASP A 637 36.24 7.36 -28.96
N LEU A 638 35.22 6.97 -28.18
CA LEU A 638 35.09 5.64 -27.58
C LEU A 638 34.84 4.53 -28.62
N ASP A 639 34.03 4.78 -29.64
CA ASP A 639 33.80 3.87 -30.78
C ASP A 639 35.09 3.72 -31.62
N GLY A 640 35.96 4.75 -31.62
CA GLY A 640 37.33 4.70 -32.16
C GLY A 640 38.36 4.01 -31.25
N GLY A 641 38.00 3.71 -30.01
CA GLY A 641 38.84 3.00 -29.04
C GLY A 641 39.49 3.87 -27.95
N GLU A 642 39.15 5.15 -27.82
CA GLU A 642 39.76 6.08 -26.86
C GLU A 642 38.80 6.48 -25.71
N LEU A 643 39.27 6.35 -24.45
CA LEU A 643 38.53 6.73 -23.25
C LEU A 643 38.59 8.25 -22.99
N VAL A 644 37.89 9.03 -23.82
CA VAL A 644 37.83 10.50 -23.71
C VAL A 644 36.61 10.92 -22.85
N PRO A 645 36.80 11.38 -21.60
CA PRO A 645 35.69 11.78 -20.72
C PRO A 645 35.07 13.12 -21.14
N ILE A 646 33.83 13.38 -20.70
CA ILE A 646 33.14 14.67 -20.87
C ILE A 646 33.88 15.83 -20.18
N THR A 647 34.56 15.57 -19.06
CA THR A 647 35.42 16.53 -18.37
C THR A 647 36.53 15.84 -17.59
N SER A 648 37.72 16.43 -17.58
CA SER A 648 38.90 15.98 -16.81
C SER A 648 39.35 16.96 -15.73
N ASN A 649 38.73 18.15 -15.64
CA ASN A 649 39.17 19.24 -14.78
C ASN A 649 38.31 19.37 -13.51
N HIS A 650 37.93 18.23 -12.93
CA HIS A 650 36.99 18.12 -11.82
C HIS A 650 37.40 17.03 -10.83
N THR A 651 36.85 17.07 -9.63
CA THR A 651 36.96 16.06 -8.56
C THR A 651 35.66 16.02 -7.75
N TRP A 652 35.60 15.15 -6.73
CA TRP A 652 34.49 14.99 -5.79
C TRP A 652 33.81 16.32 -5.41
N SER A 653 32.49 16.40 -5.61
CA SER A 653 31.64 17.55 -5.25
C SER A 653 32.11 18.93 -5.79
N THR A 654 32.84 18.98 -6.91
CA THR A 654 33.30 20.26 -7.49
C THR A 654 32.35 20.85 -8.53
N SER A 655 32.05 22.13 -8.37
CA SER A 655 31.19 22.91 -9.29
C SER A 655 31.70 22.96 -10.73
N ARG A 656 33.02 22.88 -10.95
CA ARG A 656 33.62 22.97 -12.30
C ARG A 656 33.21 21.82 -13.21
N ALA A 657 32.78 20.67 -12.68
CA ALA A 657 32.22 19.58 -13.48
C ALA A 657 31.01 20.04 -14.31
N PHE A 658 30.16 20.86 -13.69
CA PHE A 658 28.90 21.37 -14.24
C PHE A 658 29.08 22.59 -15.15
N HIS A 659 30.31 23.13 -15.28
CA HIS A 659 30.64 24.16 -16.27
C HIS A 659 30.83 23.56 -17.68
N THR A 660 30.16 22.44 -17.98
CA THR A 660 30.27 21.63 -19.19
C THR A 660 28.90 21.06 -19.56
N LYS A 661 28.78 20.37 -20.71
CA LYS A 661 27.56 19.66 -21.11
C LYS A 661 27.05 18.61 -20.10
N ALA A 662 27.86 18.23 -19.09
CA ALA A 662 27.42 17.30 -18.06
C ALA A 662 26.17 17.80 -17.30
N LEU A 663 26.04 19.10 -17.04
CA LEU A 663 24.86 19.64 -16.35
C LEU A 663 23.59 19.51 -17.20
N GLU A 664 23.64 19.96 -18.46
CA GLU A 664 22.55 19.84 -19.45
C GLU A 664 22.06 18.38 -19.60
N ILE A 665 23.00 17.43 -19.58
CA ILE A 665 22.70 15.98 -19.67
C ILE A 665 22.05 15.47 -18.37
N LEU A 666 22.56 15.87 -17.20
CA LEU A 666 22.02 15.45 -15.89
C LEU A 666 20.62 16.03 -15.65
N GLU A 667 20.38 17.28 -16.04
CA GLU A 667 19.05 17.93 -15.99
C GLU A 667 18.05 17.27 -16.96
N GLU A 668 18.48 16.85 -18.17
CA GLU A 668 17.63 16.06 -19.10
C GLU A 668 17.36 14.63 -18.57
N ILE A 669 18.28 14.03 -17.80
CA ILE A 669 18.08 12.74 -17.11
C ILE A 669 17.04 12.88 -15.99
N ASP A 670 17.22 13.84 -15.08
CA ASP A 670 16.35 14.07 -13.92
C ASP A 670 14.91 14.42 -14.35
N THR A 671 14.76 15.35 -15.31
CA THR A 671 13.45 15.75 -15.86
C THR A 671 12.69 14.53 -16.42
N ARG A 672 13.39 13.63 -17.12
CA ARG A 672 12.78 12.45 -17.74
C ARG A 672 12.47 11.34 -16.75
N LEU A 673 13.26 11.19 -15.70
CA LEU A 673 12.99 10.24 -14.62
C LEU A 673 11.82 10.73 -13.76
N SER A 674 11.72 12.04 -13.52
CA SER A 674 10.54 12.67 -12.92
C SER A 674 9.27 12.37 -13.73
N HIS A 675 9.31 12.47 -15.07
CA HIS A 675 8.20 12.05 -15.95
C HIS A 675 7.90 10.54 -15.92
N ALA A 676 8.85 9.69 -15.52
CA ALA A 676 8.63 8.26 -15.29
C ALA A 676 8.13 7.94 -13.86
N GLY A 677 8.04 8.93 -12.96
CA GLY A 677 7.71 8.74 -11.55
C GLY A 677 8.88 8.27 -10.69
N ILE A 678 10.10 8.73 -11.02
CA ILE A 678 11.36 8.42 -10.32
C ILE A 678 12.05 9.74 -9.96
N GLU A 679 12.07 10.07 -8.67
CA GLU A 679 12.76 11.26 -8.14
C GLU A 679 14.23 10.92 -7.84
N ILE A 680 15.17 11.78 -8.28
CA ILE A 680 16.57 11.75 -7.86
C ILE A 680 16.71 12.65 -6.63
N GLU A 681 17.26 12.13 -5.52
CA GLU A 681 17.43 12.94 -4.29
C GLU A 681 18.59 13.94 -4.42
N GLN A 682 19.65 13.54 -5.13
CA GLN A 682 20.85 14.34 -5.39
C GLN A 682 21.63 13.76 -6.58
N PHE A 683 22.34 14.63 -7.32
CA PHE A 683 23.46 14.23 -8.16
C PHE A 683 24.71 15.07 -7.87
N HIS A 684 25.91 14.51 -8.06
CA HIS A 684 27.17 15.25 -7.93
C HIS A 684 28.28 14.72 -8.84
N SER A 685 29.36 15.48 -8.93
CA SER A 685 30.64 15.04 -9.48
C SER A 685 31.35 14.10 -8.50
N GLU A 686 31.95 13.03 -9.03
CA GLU A 686 32.72 12.06 -8.26
C GLU A 686 34.25 12.23 -8.46
N ALA A 687 35.04 11.35 -7.85
CA ALA A 687 36.48 11.50 -7.72
C ALA A 687 37.30 11.28 -9.01
N ALA A 688 36.87 10.41 -9.93
CA ALA A 688 37.59 10.14 -11.19
C ALA A 688 37.16 11.07 -12.35
N ARG A 689 37.99 11.19 -13.39
CA ARG A 689 37.69 12.04 -14.55
C ARG A 689 36.40 11.59 -15.26
N GLY A 690 35.48 12.53 -15.47
CA GLY A 690 34.17 12.27 -16.09
C GLY A 690 33.19 11.44 -15.25
N GLN A 691 33.51 11.15 -13.98
CA GLN A 691 32.66 10.38 -13.06
C GLN A 691 31.61 11.28 -12.37
N PHE A 692 30.38 10.78 -12.28
CA PHE A 692 29.24 11.41 -11.62
C PHE A 692 28.45 10.36 -10.84
N GLU A 693 27.65 10.80 -9.87
CA GLU A 693 26.76 9.97 -9.06
C GLU A 693 25.30 10.45 -9.15
N LEU A 694 24.35 9.52 -9.22
CA LEU A 694 22.91 9.76 -9.02
C LEU A 694 22.43 9.00 -7.77
N ILE A 695 21.75 9.68 -6.84
CA ILE A 695 21.24 9.07 -5.61
C ILE A 695 19.73 8.81 -5.74
N LEU A 696 19.33 7.54 -5.67
CA LEU A 696 17.92 7.11 -5.73
C LEU A 696 17.29 6.94 -4.35
N ALA A 697 16.08 7.47 -4.20
CA ALA A 697 15.27 7.36 -2.98
C ALA A 697 15.02 5.89 -2.55
N PRO A 698 14.98 5.59 -1.23
CA PRO A 698 14.89 4.23 -0.73
C PRO A 698 13.48 3.60 -0.88
N LEU A 699 13.40 2.51 -1.63
CA LEU A 699 12.16 1.80 -2.01
C LEU A 699 12.14 0.34 -1.52
N PRO A 700 10.98 -0.35 -1.51
CA PRO A 700 10.94 -1.79 -1.24
C PRO A 700 11.82 -2.57 -2.24
N PRO A 701 12.51 -3.67 -1.85
CA PRO A 701 13.69 -4.16 -2.58
C PRO A 701 13.46 -4.49 -4.05
N MET A 702 12.32 -5.11 -4.39
CA MET A 702 11.94 -5.39 -5.79
C MET A 702 11.81 -4.10 -6.61
N LEU A 703 11.11 -3.09 -6.07
CA LEU A 703 10.87 -1.83 -6.75
C LEU A 703 12.12 -0.94 -6.81
N ALA A 704 13.01 -1.06 -5.82
CA ALA A 704 14.32 -0.41 -5.82
C ALA A 704 15.19 -0.91 -6.99
N VAL A 705 15.27 -2.22 -7.20
CA VAL A 705 15.99 -2.82 -8.33
C VAL A 705 15.34 -2.46 -9.67
N ASP A 706 14.00 -2.45 -9.76
CA ASP A 706 13.29 -2.04 -10.98
C ASP A 706 13.56 -0.58 -11.35
N THR A 707 13.55 0.29 -10.35
CA THR A 707 13.84 1.72 -10.49
C THR A 707 15.29 1.92 -10.92
N LEU A 708 16.25 1.25 -10.29
CA LEU A 708 17.67 1.25 -10.69
C LEU A 708 17.87 0.82 -12.15
N ILE A 709 17.22 -0.26 -12.59
CA ILE A 709 17.31 -0.76 -13.97
C ILE A 709 16.72 0.25 -14.97
N HIS A 710 15.57 0.84 -14.66
CA HIS A 710 14.96 1.87 -15.51
C HIS A 710 15.80 3.16 -15.56
N THR A 711 16.35 3.60 -14.42
CA THR A 711 17.26 4.74 -14.33
C THR A 711 18.49 4.57 -15.21
N ARG A 712 19.10 3.37 -15.23
CA ARG A 712 20.26 3.06 -16.09
C ARG A 712 19.92 3.15 -17.59
N GLU A 713 18.78 2.60 -18.03
CA GLU A 713 18.31 2.70 -19.42
C GLU A 713 18.06 4.16 -19.83
N VAL A 714 17.38 4.96 -19.01
CA VAL A 714 17.12 6.38 -19.31
C VAL A 714 18.41 7.20 -19.32
N MET A 715 19.32 6.97 -18.38
CA MET A 715 20.65 7.58 -18.31
C MET A 715 21.45 7.30 -19.59
N GLN A 716 21.62 6.03 -19.96
CA GLN A 716 22.33 5.64 -21.18
C GLN A 716 21.65 6.20 -22.45
N TYR A 717 20.31 6.21 -22.50
CA TYR A 717 19.56 6.79 -23.61
C TYR A 717 19.79 8.31 -23.75
N VAL A 718 19.69 9.08 -22.67
CA VAL A 718 19.90 10.55 -22.70
C VAL A 718 21.33 10.88 -23.12
N CYS A 719 22.33 10.23 -22.53
CA CYS A 719 23.73 10.44 -22.92
C CYS A 719 23.96 10.17 -24.42
N ALA A 720 23.39 9.08 -24.95
CA ALA A 720 23.51 8.74 -26.37
C ALA A 720 22.85 9.80 -27.29
N GLN A 721 21.74 10.43 -26.87
CA GLN A 721 21.16 11.56 -27.62
C GLN A 721 22.07 12.79 -27.68
N HIS A 722 22.98 12.96 -26.73
CA HIS A 722 23.98 14.04 -26.69
C HIS A 722 25.35 13.66 -27.28
N GLY A 723 25.50 12.43 -27.80
CA GLY A 723 26.77 11.92 -28.35
C GLY A 723 27.76 11.42 -27.30
N TYR A 724 27.28 11.03 -26.12
CA TYR A 724 28.07 10.47 -25.02
C TYR A 724 27.63 9.04 -24.68
N ARG A 725 28.56 8.23 -24.17
CA ARG A 725 28.30 6.94 -23.54
C ARG A 725 28.37 7.11 -22.02
N ALA A 726 27.27 6.86 -21.31
CA ALA A 726 27.33 6.63 -19.87
C ALA A 726 27.74 5.18 -19.63
N SER A 727 28.76 4.99 -18.79
CA SER A 727 29.33 3.68 -18.46
C SER A 727 29.33 3.42 -16.96
N ILE A 728 28.85 2.24 -16.57
CA ILE A 728 28.88 1.74 -15.18
C ILE A 728 30.05 0.78 -14.93
N SER A 729 31.07 0.79 -15.80
CA SER A 729 32.29 -0.03 -15.67
C SER A 729 33.01 0.22 -14.32
N PRO A 730 33.35 -0.81 -13.51
CA PRO A 730 33.84 -0.61 -12.15
C PRO A 730 35.23 0.05 -12.04
N LYS A 731 36.05 0.02 -13.09
CA LYS A 731 37.39 0.61 -13.09
C LYS A 731 37.79 1.12 -14.49
N PRO A 732 37.21 2.24 -14.97
CA PRO A 732 37.44 2.72 -16.33
C PRO A 732 38.87 3.23 -16.56
N PHE A 733 39.51 3.74 -15.51
CA PHE A 733 40.86 4.29 -15.55
C PHE A 733 41.79 3.62 -14.53
N ASP A 734 43.07 3.57 -14.87
CA ASP A 734 44.13 3.13 -13.94
C ASP A 734 44.44 4.23 -12.92
N GLY A 735 44.83 3.85 -11.71
CA GLY A 735 45.27 4.80 -10.67
C GLY A 735 44.18 5.69 -10.04
N GLU A 736 43.02 5.86 -10.69
CA GLU A 736 41.88 6.69 -10.24
C GLU A 736 40.82 5.88 -9.46
N CYS A 737 39.83 6.57 -8.88
CA CYS A 737 38.65 5.92 -8.31
C CYS A 737 37.85 5.16 -9.38
N GLY A 738 37.01 4.23 -8.96
CA GLY A 738 36.23 3.39 -9.86
C GLY A 738 34.75 3.35 -9.44
N SER A 739 33.87 3.06 -10.39
CA SER A 739 32.42 3.22 -10.24
C SER A 739 31.76 2.11 -9.41
N ALA A 740 30.99 2.52 -8.40
CA ALA A 740 30.17 1.65 -7.57
C ALA A 740 28.71 1.52 -8.02
N SER A 741 27.95 0.72 -7.26
CA SER A 741 26.51 0.91 -7.11
C SER A 741 26.13 0.64 -5.65
N HIS A 742 26.52 1.53 -4.73
CA HIS A 742 26.40 1.27 -3.30
C HIS A 742 24.95 1.02 -2.90
N MET A 743 24.75 -0.03 -2.11
CA MET A 743 23.43 -0.47 -1.71
C MET A 743 23.17 -0.08 -0.25
N HIS A 744 22.37 0.95 -0.06
CA HIS A 744 21.85 1.33 1.26
C HIS A 744 20.69 0.42 1.61
N ILE A 745 20.70 -0.15 2.81
CA ILE A 745 19.70 -1.10 3.29
C ILE A 745 19.25 -0.71 4.71
N SER A 746 17.94 -0.83 4.96
CA SER A 746 17.32 -0.73 6.29
C SER A 746 16.10 -1.66 6.36
N PHE A 747 15.73 -2.09 7.56
CA PHE A 747 14.61 -3.02 7.80
C PHE A 747 14.14 -2.95 9.26
N GLN A 748 13.09 -3.69 9.59
CA GLN A 748 12.56 -3.88 10.94
C GLN A 748 12.60 -5.36 11.38
N PRO A 749 12.72 -5.64 12.69
CA PRO A 749 13.02 -4.71 13.78
C PRO A 749 14.52 -4.37 13.86
N VAL A 750 14.83 -3.13 14.29
CA VAL A 750 16.18 -2.54 14.30
C VAL A 750 17.19 -3.26 15.19
N ASP A 751 16.74 -4.01 16.21
CA ASP A 751 17.61 -4.76 17.13
C ASP A 751 18.30 -5.95 16.45
N LYS A 752 17.65 -6.57 15.45
CA LYS A 752 18.22 -7.68 14.67
C LYS A 752 19.40 -7.29 13.76
N GLN A 753 19.68 -5.99 13.58
CA GLN A 753 20.73 -5.52 12.66
C GLN A 753 22.10 -6.14 12.94
N TRP A 754 22.45 -6.36 14.20
CA TRP A 754 23.77 -6.89 14.58
C TRP A 754 23.97 -8.35 14.16
N SER A 755 22.93 -9.19 14.28
CA SER A 755 23.00 -10.56 13.80
C SER A 755 22.85 -10.66 12.28
N PHE A 756 22.12 -9.72 11.67
CA PHE A 756 22.05 -9.61 10.21
C PHE A 756 23.42 -9.29 9.60
N PHE A 757 24.06 -8.20 10.01
CA PHE A 757 25.37 -7.83 9.45
C PHE A 757 26.51 -8.71 9.94
N ALA A 758 26.34 -9.51 11.01
CA ALA A 758 27.21 -10.65 11.28
C ALA A 758 27.16 -11.70 10.16
N GLY A 759 25.95 -12.15 9.79
CA GLY A 759 25.78 -13.11 8.69
C GLY A 759 26.26 -12.57 7.34
N VAL A 760 25.97 -11.31 7.01
CA VAL A 760 26.51 -10.66 5.80
C VAL A 760 28.04 -10.62 5.82
N LEU A 761 28.68 -10.42 6.98
CA LEU A 761 30.14 -10.34 7.11
C LEU A 761 30.83 -11.71 7.08
N ASP A 762 30.20 -12.76 7.63
CA ASP A 762 30.68 -14.14 7.53
C ASP A 762 30.67 -14.62 6.06
N GLU A 763 29.53 -14.49 5.40
CA GLU A 763 29.31 -15.00 4.03
C GLU A 763 29.84 -14.02 2.95
N ILE A 764 30.48 -12.90 3.32
CA ILE A 764 30.79 -11.77 2.42
C ILE A 764 31.58 -12.18 1.17
N ARG A 765 32.46 -13.19 1.29
CA ARG A 765 33.27 -13.72 0.19
C ARG A 765 32.43 -14.46 -0.86
N ALA A 766 31.35 -15.13 -0.44
CA ALA A 766 30.37 -15.76 -1.30
C ALA A 766 29.36 -14.73 -1.86
N VAL A 767 28.98 -13.73 -1.07
CA VAL A 767 28.14 -12.60 -1.50
C VAL A 767 28.82 -11.80 -2.62
N ASN A 768 30.14 -11.60 -2.56
CA ASN A 768 30.92 -10.94 -3.62
C ASN A 768 30.73 -11.58 -5.00
N ALA A 769 30.46 -12.89 -5.10
CA ALA A 769 30.19 -13.57 -6.38
C ALA A 769 28.90 -13.08 -7.08
N LEU A 770 28.05 -12.36 -6.33
CA LEU A 770 26.75 -11.84 -6.76
C LEU A 770 26.76 -10.30 -6.86
N THR A 771 27.55 -9.63 -6.01
CA THR A 771 27.63 -8.16 -5.93
C THR A 771 28.80 -7.53 -6.72
N LEU A 772 29.82 -8.31 -7.08
CA LEU A 772 30.97 -7.89 -7.89
C LEU A 772 30.96 -8.64 -9.23
N GLY A 773 30.28 -8.07 -10.23
CA GLY A 773 29.74 -8.80 -11.38
C GLY A 773 30.71 -9.33 -12.44
N SER A 774 32.00 -8.99 -12.40
CA SER A 774 33.01 -9.45 -13.38
C SER A 774 34.41 -9.52 -12.76
N ASP A 775 35.41 -10.13 -13.44
CA ASP A 775 36.82 -10.00 -13.02
C ASP A 775 37.27 -8.52 -12.95
N MET A 776 36.64 -7.61 -13.72
CA MET A 776 36.88 -6.16 -13.66
C MET A 776 36.41 -5.48 -12.37
N SER A 777 35.47 -6.10 -11.65
CA SER A 777 35.01 -5.60 -10.36
C SER A 777 36.12 -5.59 -9.31
N TYR A 778 37.03 -6.56 -9.40
CA TYR A 778 38.13 -6.74 -8.46
C TYR A 778 39.27 -5.74 -8.72
N ASP A 779 39.35 -5.18 -9.94
CA ASP A 779 40.21 -4.02 -10.26
C ASP A 779 39.76 -2.75 -9.49
N ARG A 780 38.54 -2.72 -8.90
CA ARG A 780 38.02 -1.64 -8.03
C ARG A 780 38.34 -1.85 -6.55
N VAL A 781 38.29 -3.09 -6.05
CA VAL A 781 38.36 -3.43 -4.61
C VAL A 781 39.82 -3.44 -4.13
N LEU A 782 40.36 -2.24 -3.93
CA LEU A 782 41.76 -1.97 -3.59
C LEU A 782 41.85 -0.92 -2.46
N GLU A 783 42.98 -0.88 -1.75
CA GLU A 783 43.21 0.07 -0.65
C GLU A 783 43.33 1.53 -1.15
N GLY A 784 42.72 2.49 -0.44
CA GLY A 784 42.82 3.91 -0.75
C GLY A 784 41.86 4.41 -1.85
N TYR A 785 40.96 3.54 -2.33
CA TYR A 785 39.99 3.84 -3.39
C TYR A 785 38.54 3.99 -2.91
N TRP A 786 38.30 4.00 -1.58
CA TRP A 786 36.97 4.15 -0.97
C TRP A 786 35.95 3.07 -1.39
N ALA A 787 36.47 1.94 -1.89
CA ALA A 787 35.72 0.88 -2.55
C ALA A 787 35.36 -0.31 -1.64
N GLY A 788 35.47 -0.15 -0.32
CA GLY A 788 35.23 -1.20 0.67
C GLY A 788 36.45 -2.04 1.09
N GLY A 789 37.67 -1.62 0.70
CA GLY A 789 38.93 -2.15 1.24
C GLY A 789 39.26 -3.63 0.92
N LEU A 790 40.37 -4.12 1.48
CA LEU A 790 40.85 -5.50 1.29
C LEU A 790 40.44 -6.49 2.39
N TRP A 791 39.67 -6.05 3.40
CA TRP A 791 39.37 -6.83 4.60
C TRP A 791 37.88 -6.87 4.88
N ALA A 792 37.37 -8.04 5.28
CA ALA A 792 36.02 -8.18 5.79
C ALA A 792 35.94 -7.55 7.18
N CYS A 793 35.48 -6.29 7.22
CA CYS A 793 35.22 -5.52 8.42
C CYS A 793 33.94 -4.68 8.24
N TRP A 794 33.56 -3.94 9.27
CA TRP A 794 32.53 -2.91 9.18
C TRP A 794 32.94 -1.68 9.99
N GLY A 795 32.33 -0.51 9.75
CA GLY A 795 32.66 0.66 10.56
C GLY A 795 31.60 1.76 10.57
N ARG A 796 31.56 2.51 11.67
CA ARG A 796 30.64 3.63 11.90
C ARG A 796 31.05 4.82 11.05
N GLN A 797 30.23 5.17 10.04
CA GLN A 797 30.55 6.20 9.04
C GLN A 797 31.87 5.98 8.26
N ASN A 798 32.49 4.81 8.36
CA ASN A 798 33.78 4.49 7.76
C ASN A 798 33.59 4.14 6.28
N ARG A 799 33.97 5.06 5.37
CA ARG A 799 33.81 4.89 3.91
C ARG A 799 34.77 3.87 3.28
N GLU A 800 35.80 3.41 3.98
CA GLU A 800 36.73 2.38 3.48
C GLU A 800 36.36 0.96 3.93
N ALA A 801 35.38 0.80 4.83
CA ALA A 801 34.85 -0.52 5.20
C ALA A 801 33.83 -1.03 4.16
N PRO A 802 33.78 -2.34 3.87
CA PRO A 802 32.81 -2.89 2.91
C PRO A 802 31.37 -2.84 3.42
N LEU A 803 31.18 -2.78 4.74
CA LEU A 803 29.92 -2.51 5.42
C LEU A 803 30.05 -1.23 6.25
N ARG A 804 29.38 -0.14 5.84
CA ARG A 804 29.37 1.13 6.56
C ARG A 804 28.06 1.28 7.34
N LEU A 805 28.15 1.40 8.67
CA LEU A 805 26.99 1.75 9.50
C LEU A 805 26.75 3.26 9.40
N VAL A 806 25.61 3.65 8.83
CA VAL A 806 25.22 5.05 8.61
C VAL A 806 24.40 5.58 9.80
N GLU A 807 23.29 4.92 10.15
CA GLU A 807 22.44 5.31 11.28
C GLU A 807 21.87 4.09 12.05
N GLU A 808 22.46 3.81 13.21
CA GLU A 808 22.12 2.68 14.08
C GLU A 808 20.64 2.65 14.49
N ALA A 809 20.05 3.82 14.76
CA ALA A 809 18.67 3.97 15.21
C ALA A 809 17.62 3.57 14.16
N LYS A 810 18.02 3.40 12.89
CA LYS A 810 17.17 2.97 11.77
C LYS A 810 17.58 1.62 11.17
N ALA A 811 18.63 0.98 11.72
CA ALA A 811 19.36 -0.09 11.05
C ALA A 811 19.77 0.30 9.62
N HIS A 812 20.20 1.54 9.39
CA HIS A 812 20.64 2.02 8.08
C HIS A 812 22.13 1.73 7.89
N TRP A 813 22.41 0.77 7.00
CA TRP A 813 23.74 0.33 6.60
C TRP A 813 23.93 0.50 5.10
N GLU A 814 25.18 0.58 4.68
CA GLU A 814 25.64 0.73 3.30
C GLU A 814 26.58 -0.42 2.96
N VAL A 815 26.25 -1.19 1.92
CA VAL A 815 27.10 -2.26 1.38
C VAL A 815 27.90 -1.69 0.21
N LYS A 816 29.21 -1.52 0.40
CA LYS A 816 30.10 -0.86 -0.57
C LYS A 816 30.69 -1.79 -1.62
N CYS A 817 30.77 -3.08 -1.32
CA CYS A 817 31.26 -4.13 -2.23
C CYS A 817 30.21 -4.53 -3.30
N VAL A 818 29.54 -3.53 -3.89
CA VAL A 818 28.52 -3.66 -4.95
C VAL A 818 28.89 -2.72 -6.10
N ASP A 819 28.83 -3.19 -7.35
CA ASP A 819 29.15 -2.39 -8.54
C ASP A 819 28.14 -2.50 -9.69
N GLY A 820 28.38 -1.73 -10.76
CA GLY A 820 27.52 -1.64 -11.93
C GLY A 820 27.14 -2.97 -12.59
N LEU A 821 28.07 -3.94 -12.62
CA LEU A 821 27.98 -5.17 -13.40
C LEU A 821 27.21 -6.30 -12.69
N ALA A 822 26.83 -6.11 -11.43
CA ALA A 822 26.07 -7.08 -10.65
C ALA A 822 24.66 -7.28 -11.22
N ASN A 823 24.16 -8.53 -11.23
CA ASN A 823 22.72 -8.76 -11.36
C ASN A 823 22.07 -8.31 -10.04
N MET A 824 21.40 -7.16 -10.07
CA MET A 824 20.96 -6.51 -8.84
C MET A 824 19.88 -7.28 -8.07
N TYR A 825 19.10 -8.15 -8.71
CA TYR A 825 18.22 -9.05 -7.97
C TYR A 825 19.01 -10.10 -7.17
N LEU A 826 20.05 -10.68 -7.78
CA LEU A 826 20.91 -11.67 -7.12
C LEU A 826 21.83 -11.02 -6.05
N ALA A 827 22.31 -9.80 -6.29
CA ALA A 827 23.11 -9.02 -5.33
C ALA A 827 22.31 -8.74 -4.04
N VAL A 828 21.08 -8.22 -4.19
CA VAL A 828 20.17 -7.97 -3.07
C VAL A 828 19.78 -9.28 -2.39
N ALA A 829 19.41 -10.31 -3.16
CA ALA A 829 19.02 -11.61 -2.61
C ALA A 829 20.15 -12.28 -1.83
N GLY A 830 21.41 -12.17 -2.30
CA GLY A 830 22.59 -12.66 -1.59
C GLY A 830 22.77 -11.99 -0.23
N VAL A 831 22.72 -10.65 -0.17
CA VAL A 831 22.86 -9.92 1.09
C VAL A 831 21.70 -10.21 2.06
N ILE A 832 20.46 -10.23 1.59
CA ILE A 832 19.29 -10.55 2.45
C ILE A 832 19.34 -12.01 2.92
N THR A 833 19.77 -12.95 2.07
CA THR A 833 19.96 -14.37 2.47
C THR A 833 21.02 -14.50 3.56
N ALA A 834 22.21 -13.93 3.36
CA ALA A 834 23.31 -13.97 4.33
C ALA A 834 22.91 -13.34 5.68
N GLY A 835 22.23 -12.19 5.66
CA GLY A 835 21.73 -11.56 6.86
C GLY A 835 20.60 -12.34 7.56
N THR A 836 19.72 -12.96 6.79
CA THR A 836 18.66 -13.84 7.34
C THR A 836 19.25 -15.07 8.03
N ILE A 837 20.30 -15.67 7.45
CA ILE A 837 21.07 -16.76 8.09
C ILE A 837 21.65 -16.27 9.42
N GLY A 838 22.34 -15.13 9.42
CA GLY A 838 22.94 -14.55 10.63
C GLY A 838 21.94 -14.30 11.76
N VAL A 839 20.73 -13.84 11.42
CA VAL A 839 19.61 -13.64 12.35
C VAL A 839 19.05 -14.97 12.88
N VAL A 840 18.78 -15.95 12.02
CA VAL A 840 18.24 -17.26 12.41
C VAL A 840 19.21 -18.04 13.31
N GLU A 841 20.51 -17.90 13.08
CA GLU A 841 21.57 -18.56 13.85
C GLU A 841 22.05 -17.75 15.07
N GLY A 842 21.50 -16.53 15.27
CA GLY A 842 21.86 -15.67 16.41
C GLY A 842 23.33 -15.23 16.41
N ARG A 843 23.93 -15.08 15.22
CA ARG A 843 25.35 -14.76 15.05
C ARG A 843 25.68 -13.39 15.66
N LYS A 844 26.95 -13.20 16.04
CA LYS A 844 27.45 -11.96 16.69
C LYS A 844 28.47 -11.28 15.79
N ILE A 845 28.27 -9.99 15.54
CA ILE A 845 29.14 -9.21 14.68
C ILE A 845 30.54 -9.06 15.31
N TYR A 846 31.56 -9.01 14.46
CA TYR A 846 32.96 -8.81 14.81
C TYR A 846 33.56 -7.77 13.86
N GLY A 847 34.83 -7.37 14.04
CA GLY A 847 35.55 -6.59 13.04
C GLY A 847 35.09 -5.15 12.86
N GLU A 848 34.72 -4.47 13.96
CA GLU A 848 34.49 -3.02 13.95
C GLU A 848 35.83 -2.30 13.72
N ALA A 849 35.94 -1.59 12.59
CA ALA A 849 37.09 -0.83 12.16
C ALA A 849 36.86 0.67 12.43
N GLU A 850 37.53 1.18 13.46
CA GLU A 850 37.45 2.57 13.93
C GLU A 850 38.13 3.57 12.96
N ASP A 851 39.02 3.08 12.09
CA ASP A 851 39.89 3.84 11.18
C ASP A 851 40.00 3.14 9.81
N VAL A 852 40.77 3.72 8.88
CA VAL A 852 41.08 3.11 7.58
C VAL A 852 41.92 1.83 7.77
N GLU A 853 41.30 0.69 7.52
CA GLU A 853 41.81 -0.63 7.95
C GLU A 853 43.14 -1.05 7.28
N SER A 854 43.47 -0.54 6.08
CA SER A 854 44.79 -0.75 5.46
C SER A 854 45.95 -0.19 6.28
N THR A 855 45.70 0.83 7.10
CA THR A 855 46.72 1.48 7.95
C THR A 855 46.98 0.76 9.28
N ALA A 856 46.07 -0.13 9.70
CA ALA A 856 46.19 -0.83 10.97
C ALA A 856 47.27 -1.93 10.92
N THR A 857 47.87 -2.24 12.07
CA THR A 857 48.81 -3.36 12.19
C THR A 857 48.08 -4.71 12.21
N GLU A 858 48.78 -5.79 11.85
CA GLU A 858 48.24 -7.16 11.96
C GLU A 858 47.78 -7.49 13.40
N GLY A 859 48.50 -6.98 14.40
CA GLY A 859 48.12 -7.12 15.81
C GLY A 859 46.84 -6.38 16.19
N GLU A 860 46.44 -5.34 15.45
CA GLU A 860 45.17 -4.62 15.65
C GLU A 860 44.01 -5.33 14.95
N ARG A 861 44.22 -5.79 13.71
CA ARG A 861 43.29 -6.70 13.02
C ARG A 861 42.90 -7.90 13.87
N LEU A 862 43.89 -8.60 14.39
CA LEU A 862 43.69 -9.79 15.22
C LEU A 862 42.96 -9.48 16.54
N ARG A 863 43.13 -8.27 17.12
CA ARG A 863 42.37 -7.81 18.30
C ARG A 863 40.91 -7.46 17.97
N ARG A 864 40.65 -6.84 16.81
CA ARG A 864 39.29 -6.52 16.32
C ARG A 864 38.55 -7.76 15.76
N GLY A 865 39.25 -8.87 15.54
CA GLY A 865 38.71 -10.10 14.94
C GLY A 865 38.76 -10.13 13.41
N ILE A 866 39.32 -9.10 12.78
CA ILE A 866 39.46 -8.95 11.32
C ILE A 866 40.53 -9.93 10.86
N LYS A 867 40.12 -11.04 10.25
CA LYS A 867 41.00 -12.14 9.78
C LYS A 867 40.81 -12.47 8.30
N THR A 868 39.60 -12.22 7.80
CA THR A 868 39.16 -12.61 6.47
C THR A 868 39.46 -11.49 5.48
N ARG A 869 40.18 -11.81 4.39
CA ARG A 869 40.37 -10.87 3.27
C ARG A 869 39.18 -10.91 2.33
N MET A 870 38.90 -9.78 1.70
CA MET A 870 38.00 -9.72 0.54
C MET A 870 38.56 -10.60 -0.58
N THR A 871 37.68 -11.12 -1.43
CA THR A 871 38.05 -11.88 -2.63
C THR A 871 38.72 -10.96 -3.65
N SER A 872 39.71 -11.49 -4.37
CA SER A 872 40.58 -10.76 -5.30
C SER A 872 40.33 -11.08 -6.78
N SER A 873 39.40 -12.00 -7.08
CA SER A 873 38.98 -12.33 -8.45
C SER A 873 37.59 -12.97 -8.46
N MET A 874 36.94 -13.00 -9.64
CA MET A 874 35.66 -13.69 -9.81
C MET A 874 35.82 -15.19 -9.55
N ALA A 875 36.94 -15.79 -9.98
CA ALA A 875 37.21 -17.22 -9.77
C ALA A 875 37.32 -17.60 -8.29
N GLU A 876 37.85 -16.71 -7.45
CA GLU A 876 37.92 -16.88 -6.00
C GLU A 876 36.53 -16.77 -5.36
N ALA A 877 35.74 -15.75 -5.73
CA ALA A 877 34.38 -15.57 -5.20
C ALA A 877 33.42 -16.69 -5.62
N LEU A 878 33.49 -17.16 -6.87
CA LEU A 878 32.72 -18.30 -7.35
C LEU A 878 33.04 -19.60 -6.61
N ALA A 879 34.24 -19.76 -6.07
CA ALA A 879 34.62 -20.95 -5.30
C ALA A 879 33.92 -20.98 -3.93
N GLU A 880 33.70 -19.82 -3.30
CA GLU A 880 33.07 -19.67 -1.97
C GLU A 880 31.56 -19.98 -1.98
N LEU A 881 30.95 -20.07 -3.17
CA LEU A 881 29.59 -20.60 -3.34
C LEU A 881 29.52 -22.14 -3.21
N PHE A 882 30.65 -22.83 -3.12
CA PHE A 882 30.76 -24.29 -3.05
C PHE A 882 31.61 -24.75 -1.86
N GLU A 883 31.32 -25.95 -1.38
CA GLU A 883 32.17 -26.68 -0.44
C GLU A 883 33.53 -27.02 -1.06
N LYS A 884 34.48 -27.47 -0.22
CA LYS A 884 35.87 -27.77 -0.63
C LYS A 884 36.04 -28.88 -1.69
N ASP A 885 34.96 -29.53 -2.12
CA ASP A 885 34.94 -30.43 -3.28
C ASP A 885 34.75 -29.69 -4.63
N GLY A 886 34.35 -28.41 -4.61
CA GLY A 886 34.16 -27.56 -5.79
C GLY A 886 32.87 -27.78 -6.58
N THR A 887 31.94 -28.61 -6.07
CA THR A 887 30.74 -29.11 -6.79
C THR A 887 29.45 -29.11 -5.95
N THR A 888 29.55 -29.34 -4.64
CA THR A 888 28.45 -29.24 -3.67
C THR A 888 28.29 -27.77 -3.26
N PRO A 889 27.13 -27.13 -3.47
CA PRO A 889 26.94 -25.74 -3.03
C PRO A 889 26.92 -25.62 -1.50
N THR A 890 27.35 -24.46 -0.97
CA THR A 890 27.34 -24.20 0.48
C THR A 890 25.92 -24.04 1.03
N ALA A 891 25.78 -24.10 2.35
CA ALA A 891 24.50 -23.85 3.03
C ALA A 891 23.92 -22.43 2.77
N PHE A 892 24.78 -21.45 2.45
CA PHE A 892 24.36 -20.13 1.94
C PHE A 892 23.78 -20.24 0.53
N ALA A 893 24.49 -20.90 -0.39
CA ALA A 893 24.10 -21.05 -1.78
C ALA A 893 22.78 -21.83 -1.97
N GLU A 894 22.54 -22.91 -1.23
CA GLU A 894 21.28 -23.66 -1.30
C GLU A 894 20.10 -22.87 -0.71
N ARG A 895 20.31 -22.02 0.31
CA ARG A 895 19.27 -21.13 0.85
C ARG A 895 18.91 -19.97 -0.09
N LEU A 896 19.87 -19.48 -0.89
CA LEU A 896 19.62 -18.47 -1.92
C LEU A 896 18.71 -19.02 -3.04
N GLY A 897 18.84 -20.31 -3.37
CA GLY A 897 17.92 -21.03 -4.23
C GLY A 897 18.52 -22.27 -4.88
N PRO A 898 17.72 -23.31 -5.14
CA PRO A 898 18.21 -24.59 -5.64
C PRO A 898 18.89 -24.42 -7.01
N GLY A 899 20.20 -24.69 -7.05
CA GLY A 899 21.02 -24.60 -8.25
C GLY A 899 21.54 -23.20 -8.63
N VAL A 900 21.17 -22.13 -7.92
CA VAL A 900 21.55 -20.74 -8.28
C VAL A 900 23.06 -20.58 -8.44
N ALA A 901 23.86 -21.09 -7.50
CA ALA A 901 25.33 -21.05 -7.59
C ALA A 901 25.89 -21.75 -8.84
N LYS A 902 25.26 -22.82 -9.31
CA LYS A 902 25.68 -23.55 -10.53
C LYS A 902 25.39 -22.74 -11.78
N HIS A 903 24.29 -22.00 -11.81
CA HIS A 903 23.93 -21.12 -12.93
C HIS A 903 24.78 -19.84 -12.96
N VAL A 904 25.02 -19.20 -11.80
CA VAL A 904 25.97 -18.08 -11.68
C VAL A 904 27.36 -18.50 -12.16
N LYS A 905 27.89 -19.62 -11.66
CA LYS A 905 29.20 -20.15 -12.06
C LYS A 905 29.30 -20.41 -13.56
N ALA A 906 28.36 -21.17 -14.13
CA ALA A 906 28.36 -21.47 -15.57
C ALA A 906 28.32 -20.23 -16.47
N ILE A 907 27.61 -19.18 -16.05
CA ILE A 907 27.53 -17.92 -16.79
C ILE A 907 28.83 -17.11 -16.66
N LYS A 908 29.37 -16.97 -15.45
CA LYS A 908 30.59 -16.20 -15.21
C LYS A 908 31.86 -16.88 -15.74
N GLU A 909 31.89 -18.21 -15.81
CA GLU A 909 32.91 -18.96 -16.55
C GLU A 909 32.80 -18.70 -18.06
N ALA A 910 31.60 -18.78 -18.64
CA ALA A 910 31.39 -18.53 -20.07
C ALA A 910 31.61 -17.05 -20.50
N GLU A 911 31.29 -16.08 -19.65
CA GLU A 911 31.65 -14.66 -19.84
C GLU A 911 33.17 -14.47 -19.87
N LYS A 912 33.89 -15.14 -18.98
CA LYS A 912 35.36 -15.10 -18.91
C LYS A 912 35.99 -15.72 -20.16
N GLU A 913 35.50 -16.87 -20.61
CA GLU A 913 35.92 -17.47 -21.89
C GLU A 913 35.63 -16.55 -23.08
N PHE A 914 34.46 -15.92 -23.13
CA PHE A 914 34.12 -14.97 -24.19
C PHE A 914 35.06 -13.75 -24.19
N LEU A 915 35.37 -13.17 -23.03
CA LEU A 915 36.33 -12.08 -22.89
C LEU A 915 37.72 -12.47 -23.40
N LEU A 916 38.22 -13.63 -22.98
CA LEU A 916 39.52 -14.16 -23.42
C LEU A 916 39.54 -14.52 -24.91
N SER A 917 38.40 -14.86 -25.52
CA SER A 917 38.28 -15.07 -26.98
C SER A 917 38.32 -13.77 -27.79
N ARG A 918 38.11 -12.62 -27.14
CA ARG A 918 38.11 -11.28 -27.75
C ARG A 918 39.40 -10.50 -27.49
N TYR A 919 40.03 -10.74 -26.35
CA TYR A 919 41.23 -10.04 -25.89
C TYR A 919 42.23 -11.06 -25.36
N ASP A 920 43.39 -11.14 -26.02
CA ASP A 920 44.52 -11.94 -25.57
C ASP A 920 44.99 -11.46 -24.18
N GLN A 921 45.55 -12.34 -23.35
CA GLN A 921 46.06 -11.94 -22.03
C GLN A 921 47.33 -11.08 -22.13
N ASP A 922 48.05 -11.18 -23.25
CA ASP A 922 49.17 -10.30 -23.61
C ASP A 922 48.71 -8.97 -24.26
N ALA A 923 47.40 -8.72 -24.41
CA ALA A 923 46.87 -7.48 -24.96
C ALA A 923 46.82 -6.33 -23.93
N ASP A 924 46.90 -5.09 -24.42
CA ASP A 924 46.86 -3.86 -23.62
C ASP A 924 45.65 -3.84 -22.64
N PRO A 925 45.87 -3.70 -21.31
CA PRO A 925 44.80 -3.54 -20.32
C PRO A 925 43.83 -2.39 -20.61
N THR A 926 44.25 -1.40 -21.40
CA THR A 926 43.40 -0.32 -21.91
C THR A 926 42.27 -0.88 -22.79
N ALA A 927 42.53 -1.88 -23.64
CA ALA A 927 41.52 -2.48 -24.52
C ALA A 927 40.39 -3.18 -23.75
N LYS A 928 40.72 -3.85 -22.64
CA LYS A 928 39.75 -4.45 -21.69
C LYS A 928 38.81 -3.37 -21.12
N ARG A 929 39.37 -2.21 -20.73
CA ARG A 929 38.63 -1.07 -20.16
C ARG A 929 37.80 -0.31 -21.19
N VAL A 930 38.32 -0.12 -22.40
CA VAL A 930 37.59 0.42 -23.56
C VAL A 930 36.38 -0.45 -23.89
N TRP A 931 36.56 -1.77 -23.98
CA TRP A 931 35.45 -2.70 -24.20
C TRP A 931 34.40 -2.61 -23.08
N ALA A 932 34.83 -2.56 -21.82
CA ALA A 932 33.93 -2.43 -20.69
C ALA A 932 33.11 -1.13 -20.77
N ALA A 933 33.75 -0.01 -21.09
CA ALA A 933 33.08 1.29 -21.24
C ALA A 933 32.16 1.37 -22.48
N GLN A 934 32.44 0.59 -23.53
CA GLN A 934 31.53 0.42 -24.66
C GLN A 934 30.29 -0.40 -24.25
N TRP A 935 30.44 -1.48 -23.48
CA TRP A 935 29.37 -2.45 -23.22
C TRP A 935 28.51 -2.19 -21.97
N TYR A 936 29.04 -1.53 -20.95
CA TYR A 936 28.37 -1.27 -19.66
C TYR A 936 28.51 0.19 -19.21
#